data_AF-A0A8C9XV98-F1
#
_entry.id   AF-A0A8C9XV98-F1
#
_cell.length_a   1.000
_cell.length_b   1.000
_cell.length_c   1.000
_cell.angle_alpha   90.00
_cell.angle_beta   90.00
_cell.angle_gamma   90.00
#
_symmetry.space_group_name_H-M   'P 1'
#
loop_
_entity.id
_entity.type
_entity.pdbx_description
1 polymer ?
#
loop_
_entity_poly.entity_id
_entity_poly.type
_entity_poly.pdbx_seq_one_letter_code
_entity_poly.pdbx_strand_id
1 'polypeptide(L)'
;MEIGVFLPCLDQFMLSPLVTWVKTFMPHDGGMHLDFSELLDGVFLNDIMTQIIPQNFNLISSISDNELFSPSEQSLEEMKKLLLLLLGCAVQCEKKEEYIERIRSLDFDTKAAIAAHIQELTHSQENVLDLQWLESSEVHPDELEAVARNMATHLRQLLDQRDTHLETIAELMQEKEGVVSLLNTPSSPQSGSYSPNMQQQTGTQQHLAVELADSKAKIRRFRQELEEKSEQMLDCRHELENMEAELKRIQQENSQLLVDARASRTYRDELDALRERAIKADKLESEVGRYREQLHKMEFYKSKVEELKEDNRVLQETKEVLGDQLAGWRARSDKIHQLEKHSLLLKARVHDMEQERNADRRRIDELQEENLALCLAQRRSMEESQHLGWELEQLSKTTENSQGKSTLSEEVSERTRSRMLKLEKENQSLLRSIEELRAASINNSAQPKHGHHLQCEHVCQVVCTTDEPTGLQTTCSHIENRTNVFPLSFFYPPSISLDRKVQRLEAEVQELEAENQSLQATLEELRISARRLEQLETEKQSLEQETTVLEREKRQLEKENRRLRQQAEIQEANLDSSNVCIASLEREMRFLVKEVEGLRETAERVKGLERDNRELSKQAAIDQRTLATLREELVSEKLKTQQRNNELERLAHDLEMKALSQESLLQQSFFPLCSRFKMLESELESSLKKSLRIKEDKMAALEARLQESSTLNQQLRQELKTVKLSYEALQQRHEEEWTASSSTPPRETGKVMSEWLRESQEATKELLKLKDRLIEVERNNATLEAERQAMQAQLRQLESQSDSQQAQVLALQRQAASLQENNTALQTHNANLQVEKSTLNSQSASLMAQNAQLQQQQSGTESERDGAMREREDLRVVHEQLLRDHERLAALHERQAMEYEALMGKHGCVKNAHRTLELEHRTLQDRYNSLLQQRTKLEDLEKALKEEQLRMALEKEQHRTTAAECRRLHDEKDWLNQTYRQLLNDNELLTADHKQLKSQLNEAKLEHTWLEADFSKLKKEFQQLDITSTKLTNQCELLGQLKGNLEEENRHLLSQIETLMLQNRTLLEQTMESKDLFHVEERQYIDKLNDLRRQKEKLEEKIMDQYKFYEPSPPLAVGD
;
A
#
# COMPACT_ATOMS: atom_id res chain seq x y z
N MET A 1 -61.20 25.83 46.26
CA MET A 1 -62.53 26.01 45.64
C MET A 1 -62.52 25.74 44.12
N GLU A 2 -61.55 24.97 43.59
CA GLU A 2 -61.06 25.05 42.20
C GLU A 2 -61.76 24.12 41.21
N ILE A 3 -62.35 23.01 41.67
CA ILE A 3 -62.83 21.90 40.82
C ILE A 3 -63.82 22.37 39.72
N GLY A 4 -64.63 23.39 40.01
CA GLY A 4 -65.60 23.96 39.06
C GLY A 4 -65.00 24.86 37.95
N VAL A 5 -63.72 25.25 38.05
CA VAL A 5 -63.02 26.07 37.04
C VAL A 5 -62.05 25.22 36.22
N PHE A 6 -61.49 24.15 36.78
CA PHE A 6 -60.52 23.31 36.10
C PHE A 6 -61.09 22.56 34.88
N LEU A 7 -62.30 21.99 34.97
CA LEU A 7 -62.89 21.19 33.88
C LEU A 7 -62.99 21.95 32.54
N PRO A 8 -63.55 23.18 32.47
CA PRO A 8 -63.59 23.94 31.23
C PRO A 8 -62.20 24.24 30.62
N CYS A 9 -61.20 24.50 31.46
CA CYS A 9 -59.83 24.73 31.00
C CYS A 9 -59.17 23.44 30.49
N LEU A 10 -59.45 22.31 31.14
CA LEU A 10 -59.03 20.97 30.73
C LEU A 10 -59.64 20.58 29.37
N ASP A 11 -60.96 20.75 29.20
CA ASP A 11 -61.67 20.46 27.94
C ASP A 11 -61.09 21.31 26.79
N GLN A 12 -60.82 22.59 27.04
CA GLN A 12 -60.19 23.49 26.06
C GLN A 12 -58.74 23.07 25.75
N PHE A 13 -57.97 22.59 26.73
CA PHE A 13 -56.61 22.08 26.51
C PHE A 13 -56.59 20.79 25.69
N MET A 14 -57.51 19.85 25.95
CA MET A 14 -57.59 18.57 25.23
C MET A 14 -58.09 18.70 23.78
N LEU A 15 -58.62 19.87 23.42
CA LEU A 15 -58.95 20.32 22.06
C LEU A 15 -57.87 21.22 21.43
N SER A 16 -56.74 21.45 22.11
CA SER A 16 -55.68 22.32 21.59
C SER A 16 -54.98 21.76 20.35
N PRO A 17 -54.36 22.61 19.50
CA PRO A 17 -53.60 22.16 18.33
C PRO A 17 -52.46 21.19 18.66
N LEU A 18 -51.79 21.37 19.81
CA LEU A 18 -50.71 20.50 20.27
C LEU A 18 -51.23 19.10 20.65
N VAL A 19 -52.34 19.01 21.41
CA VAL A 19 -52.97 17.71 21.72
C VAL A 19 -53.55 17.06 20.47
N THR A 20 -54.06 17.84 19.52
CA THR A 20 -54.56 17.34 18.22
C THR A 20 -53.43 16.77 17.36
N TRP A 21 -52.23 17.37 17.39
CA TRP A 21 -51.04 16.80 16.76
C TRP A 21 -50.58 15.50 17.45
N VAL A 22 -50.50 15.48 18.78
CA VAL A 22 -50.16 14.29 19.58
C VAL A 22 -51.09 13.10 19.27
N LYS A 23 -52.40 13.36 19.11
CA LYS A 23 -53.40 12.35 18.72
C LYS A 23 -53.11 11.68 17.36
N THR A 24 -52.29 12.27 16.48
CA THR A 24 -51.90 11.64 15.19
C THR A 24 -50.95 10.44 15.33
N PHE A 25 -50.34 10.25 16.51
CA PHE A 25 -49.49 9.10 16.80
C PHE A 25 -50.26 7.86 17.27
N MET A 26 -51.58 7.97 17.52
CA MET A 26 -52.40 6.81 17.90
C MET A 26 -52.71 5.91 16.69
N PRO A 27 -52.69 4.57 16.86
CA PRO A 27 -53.10 3.65 15.81
C PRO A 27 -54.58 3.87 15.46
N HIS A 28 -54.89 3.85 14.16
CA HIS A 28 -56.24 4.21 13.67
C HIS A 28 -57.30 3.11 13.92
N ASP A 29 -56.90 1.90 14.31
CA ASP A 29 -57.81 0.79 14.61
C ASP A 29 -58.38 0.88 16.04
N GLY A 30 -59.43 1.69 16.19
CA GLY A 30 -60.46 1.44 17.21
C GLY A 30 -60.53 2.37 18.42
N GLY A 31 -61.05 3.58 18.22
CA GLY A 31 -61.95 4.23 19.20
C GLY A 31 -61.38 4.67 20.56
N MET A 32 -60.07 4.56 20.82
CA MET A 32 -59.47 5.10 22.03
C MET A 32 -59.52 6.63 22.03
N HIS A 33 -59.97 7.21 23.14
CA HIS A 33 -59.98 8.64 23.37
C HIS A 33 -58.81 8.99 24.28
N LEU A 34 -57.85 9.77 23.79
CA LEU A 34 -56.71 10.22 24.58
C LEU A 34 -57.21 11.13 25.72
N ASP A 35 -57.13 10.63 26.94
CA ASP A 35 -57.52 11.34 28.17
C ASP A 35 -56.30 12.03 28.80
N PHE A 36 -56.55 13.09 29.59
CA PHE A 36 -55.47 13.86 30.21
C PHE A 36 -54.61 13.03 31.18
N SER A 37 -55.18 11.99 31.80
CA SER A 37 -54.42 11.05 32.65
C SER A 37 -53.31 10.32 31.88
N GLU A 38 -53.56 9.96 30.61
CA GLU A 38 -52.61 9.26 29.72
C GLU A 38 -51.52 10.21 29.16
N LEU A 39 -51.73 11.53 29.28
CA LEU A 39 -50.68 12.53 29.10
C LEU A 39 -49.90 12.72 30.40
N LEU A 40 -50.58 12.70 31.55
CA LEU A 40 -50.02 13.01 32.86
C LEU A 40 -49.13 11.90 33.44
N ASP A 41 -49.37 10.63 33.10
CA ASP A 41 -48.47 9.52 33.46
C ASP A 41 -47.13 9.54 32.67
N GLY A 42 -47.06 10.31 31.58
CA GLY A 42 -45.89 10.47 30.73
C GLY A 42 -45.54 9.26 29.85
N VAL A 43 -46.25 8.13 29.97
CA VAL A 43 -45.96 6.88 29.26
C VAL A 43 -46.17 7.06 27.75
N PHE A 44 -47.34 7.58 27.35
CA PHE A 44 -47.65 7.81 25.94
C PHE A 44 -46.72 8.85 25.30
N LEU A 45 -46.28 9.85 26.06
CA LEU A 45 -45.33 10.86 25.58
C LEU A 45 -43.91 10.30 25.42
N ASN A 46 -43.51 9.34 26.25
CA ASN A 46 -42.25 8.60 26.09
C ASN A 46 -42.28 7.67 24.86
N ASP A 47 -43.42 7.03 24.58
CA ASP A 47 -43.64 6.22 23.35
C ASP A 47 -43.62 7.06 22.07
N ILE A 48 -44.03 8.33 22.13
CA ILE A 48 -43.85 9.28 21.02
C ILE A 48 -42.39 9.75 20.91
N MET A 49 -41.75 10.10 22.04
CA MET A 49 -40.37 10.58 22.05
C MET A 49 -39.38 9.53 21.51
N THR A 50 -39.57 8.25 21.85
CA THR A 50 -38.75 7.14 21.34
C THR A 50 -38.95 6.86 19.85
N GLN A 51 -40.10 7.21 19.26
CA GLN A 51 -40.27 7.21 17.80
C GLN A 51 -39.50 8.36 17.13
N ILE A 52 -39.47 9.55 17.77
CA ILE A 52 -38.81 10.75 17.22
C ILE A 52 -37.28 10.67 17.33
N ILE A 53 -36.74 10.20 18.46
CA ILE A 53 -35.29 10.07 18.71
C ILE A 53 -34.94 8.66 19.22
N PRO A 54 -34.77 7.66 18.32
CA PRO A 54 -34.57 6.25 18.71
C PRO A 54 -33.26 5.93 19.45
N GLN A 55 -32.33 6.90 19.59
CA GLN A 55 -31.01 6.68 20.19
C GLN A 55 -30.89 7.16 21.64
N ASN A 56 -31.83 7.96 22.16
CA ASN A 56 -31.77 8.50 23.52
C ASN A 56 -32.63 7.68 24.50
N PHE A 57 -31.99 6.96 25.42
CA PHE A 57 -32.66 6.24 26.49
C PHE A 57 -33.17 7.19 27.59
N ASN A 58 -34.41 6.98 28.02
CA ASN A 58 -34.90 7.22 29.39
C ASN A 58 -34.77 8.64 29.97
N LEU A 59 -35.13 9.67 29.20
CA LEU A 59 -35.25 11.05 29.71
C LEU A 59 -36.63 11.40 30.32
N ILE A 60 -37.69 10.68 29.95
CA ILE A 60 -39.07 10.95 30.44
C ILE A 60 -39.48 9.98 31.57
N SER A 61 -38.83 8.82 31.68
CA SER A 61 -39.12 7.79 32.70
C SER A 61 -38.76 8.18 34.15
N SER A 62 -38.29 9.42 34.40
CA SER A 62 -38.16 9.99 35.74
C SER A 62 -39.38 10.82 36.16
N ILE A 63 -40.39 10.96 35.30
CA ILE A 63 -41.65 11.64 35.61
C ILE A 63 -42.67 10.66 36.22
N SER A 64 -42.67 9.40 35.76
CA SER A 64 -43.64 8.36 36.18
C SER A 64 -43.59 7.98 37.67
N ASP A 65 -42.48 8.24 38.36
CA ASP A 65 -42.34 7.94 39.79
C ASP A 65 -42.97 9.02 40.70
N ASN A 66 -43.43 10.15 40.14
CA ASN A 66 -43.97 11.29 40.89
C ASN A 66 -45.51 11.31 40.92
N GLU A 67 -46.10 10.58 41.89
CA GLU A 67 -47.48 10.79 42.34
C GLU A 67 -47.65 12.18 43.02
N LEU A 68 -47.60 13.26 42.23
CA LEU A 68 -47.50 14.63 42.75
C LEU A 68 -48.27 15.68 41.92
N PHE A 69 -48.65 15.39 40.68
CA PHE A 69 -49.50 16.30 39.91
C PHE A 69 -50.97 16.19 40.32
N SER A 70 -51.39 17.10 41.21
CA SER A 70 -52.82 17.40 41.33
C SER A 70 -53.31 18.13 40.06
N PRO A 71 -54.49 17.77 39.52
CA PRO A 71 -55.06 18.44 38.34
C PRO A 71 -55.31 19.92 38.65
N SER A 72 -54.50 20.79 38.03
CA SER A 72 -54.37 22.20 38.37
C SER A 72 -54.03 23.02 37.12
N GLU A 73 -54.38 24.31 37.11
CA GLU A 73 -54.14 25.18 35.94
C GLU A 73 -52.64 25.27 35.57
N GLN A 74 -51.75 25.15 36.56
CA GLN A 74 -50.31 25.03 36.35
C GLN A 74 -49.92 23.74 35.63
N SER A 75 -50.50 22.58 35.97
CA SER A 75 -50.17 21.31 35.30
C SER A 75 -50.60 21.27 33.83
N LEU A 76 -51.61 22.05 33.43
CA LEU A 76 -51.97 22.25 32.01
C LEU A 76 -50.89 23.05 31.25
N GLU A 77 -50.35 24.12 31.84
CA GLU A 77 -49.34 24.95 31.19
C GLU A 77 -47.95 24.26 31.16
N GLU A 78 -47.58 23.48 32.18
CA GLU A 78 -46.38 22.63 32.11
C GLU A 78 -46.54 21.49 31.09
N MET A 79 -47.72 20.85 31.01
CA MET A 79 -48.01 19.86 29.96
C MET A 79 -47.92 20.50 28.56
N LYS A 80 -48.45 21.71 28.39
CA LYS A 80 -48.34 22.49 27.14
C LYS A 80 -46.88 22.72 26.73
N LYS A 81 -45.98 23.06 27.67
CA LYS A 81 -44.53 23.17 27.39
C LYS A 81 -43.93 21.82 26.99
N LEU A 82 -44.30 20.73 27.65
CA LEU A 82 -43.81 19.38 27.32
C LEU A 82 -44.23 18.95 25.91
N LEU A 83 -45.48 19.21 25.52
CA LEU A 83 -45.95 18.94 24.15
C LEU A 83 -45.27 19.85 23.11
N LEU A 84 -44.99 21.10 23.47
CA LEU A 84 -44.28 22.06 22.61
C LEU A 84 -42.81 21.62 22.40
N LEU A 85 -42.13 21.15 23.44
CA LEU A 85 -40.79 20.57 23.35
C LEU A 85 -40.76 19.31 22.47
N LEU A 86 -41.74 18.41 22.64
CA LEU A 86 -41.90 17.20 21.83
C LEU A 86 -42.12 17.53 20.34
N LEU A 87 -42.90 18.56 20.04
CA LEU A 87 -43.07 19.12 18.68
C LEU A 87 -41.76 19.70 18.15
N GLY A 88 -40.99 20.42 18.98
CA GLY A 88 -39.66 20.93 18.64
C GLY A 88 -38.70 19.81 18.22
N CYS A 89 -38.62 18.73 19.02
CA CYS A 89 -37.84 17.55 18.67
C CYS A 89 -38.32 16.91 17.35
N ALA A 90 -39.64 16.82 17.12
CA ALA A 90 -40.20 16.24 15.91
C ALA A 90 -39.90 17.01 14.62
N VAL A 91 -39.70 18.33 14.69
CA VAL A 91 -39.34 19.15 13.50
C VAL A 91 -37.84 19.38 13.35
N GLN A 92 -37.03 18.98 14.33
CA GLN A 92 -35.56 19.11 14.32
C GLN A 92 -34.83 17.77 14.12
N CYS A 93 -35.49 16.62 14.26
CA CYS A 93 -34.84 15.30 14.08
C CYS A 93 -34.56 14.94 12.61
N GLU A 94 -33.78 13.88 12.39
CA GLU A 94 -33.43 13.31 11.07
C GLU A 94 -34.65 12.90 10.21
N LYS A 95 -35.83 12.79 10.82
CA LYS A 95 -37.10 12.37 10.20
C LYS A 95 -38.16 13.48 10.14
N LYS A 96 -37.76 14.74 10.34
CA LYS A 96 -38.65 15.92 10.35
C LYS A 96 -39.62 15.96 9.17
N GLU A 97 -39.23 15.50 7.98
CA GLU A 97 -40.09 15.40 6.80
C GLU A 97 -41.34 14.53 7.06
N GLU A 98 -41.19 13.36 7.70
CA GLU A 98 -42.34 12.50 8.03
C GLU A 98 -43.31 13.16 9.02
N TYR A 99 -42.79 13.98 9.96
CA TYR A 99 -43.61 14.67 10.95
C TYR A 99 -44.27 15.92 10.38
N ILE A 100 -43.59 16.61 9.46
CA ILE A 100 -44.15 17.70 8.66
C ILE A 100 -45.27 17.17 7.75
N GLU A 101 -45.16 15.96 7.19
CA GLU A 101 -46.27 15.34 6.43
C GLU A 101 -47.46 14.95 7.31
N ARG A 102 -47.24 14.45 8.53
CA ARG A 102 -48.33 14.26 9.52
C ARG A 102 -49.02 15.59 9.83
N ILE A 103 -48.28 16.68 10.06
CA ILE A 103 -48.86 18.02 10.26
C ILE A 103 -49.63 18.49 9.01
N ARG A 104 -49.13 18.22 7.80
CA ARG A 104 -49.84 18.52 6.54
C ARG A 104 -51.15 17.74 6.35
N SER A 105 -51.42 16.68 7.11
CA SER A 105 -52.67 15.90 7.03
C SER A 105 -53.82 16.42 7.92
N LEU A 106 -53.54 17.34 8.86
CA LEU A 106 -54.53 17.94 9.77
C LEU A 106 -55.53 18.89 9.04
N ASP A 107 -56.38 19.61 9.76
CA ASP A 107 -57.16 20.72 9.21
C ASP A 107 -56.31 22.01 9.00
N PHE A 108 -56.90 23.07 8.44
CA PHE A 108 -56.17 24.30 8.10
C PHE A 108 -55.83 25.16 9.33
N ASP A 109 -56.74 25.28 10.28
CA ASP A 109 -56.59 26.19 11.42
C ASP A 109 -55.61 25.59 12.45
N THR A 110 -55.69 24.27 12.68
CA THR A 110 -54.71 23.50 13.45
C THR A 110 -53.31 23.59 12.81
N LYS A 111 -53.20 23.51 11.47
CA LYS A 111 -51.91 23.74 10.78
C LYS A 111 -51.36 25.14 11.00
N ALA A 112 -52.20 26.17 10.90
CA ALA A 112 -51.78 27.55 11.13
C ALA A 112 -51.27 27.77 12.57
N ALA A 113 -51.96 27.18 13.56
CA ALA A 113 -51.54 27.25 14.96
C ALA A 113 -50.26 26.43 15.25
N ILE A 114 -50.13 25.21 14.73
CA ILE A 114 -48.89 24.42 14.85
C ILE A 114 -47.73 25.11 14.14
N ALA A 115 -47.96 25.70 12.96
CA ALA A 115 -46.94 26.49 12.26
C ALA A 115 -46.50 27.73 13.07
N ALA A 116 -47.42 28.39 13.78
CA ALA A 116 -47.09 29.47 14.70
C ALA A 116 -46.23 29.00 15.88
N HIS A 117 -46.54 27.85 16.49
CA HIS A 117 -45.70 27.24 17.54
C HIS A 117 -44.33 26.77 17.03
N ILE A 118 -44.25 26.24 15.81
CA ILE A 118 -42.96 25.95 15.16
C ILE A 118 -42.20 27.26 14.89
N GLN A 119 -42.87 28.34 14.50
CA GLN A 119 -42.23 29.64 14.30
C GLN A 119 -41.70 30.24 15.62
N GLU A 120 -42.48 30.17 16.69
CA GLU A 120 -42.13 30.55 18.07
C GLU A 120 -40.87 29.80 18.55
N LEU A 121 -40.83 28.49 18.36
CA LEU A 121 -39.66 27.64 18.65
C LEU A 121 -38.46 27.95 17.75
N THR A 122 -38.65 28.19 16.45
CA THR A 122 -37.53 28.34 15.49
C THR A 122 -36.96 29.75 15.38
N HIS A 123 -37.71 30.79 15.75
CA HIS A 123 -37.24 32.18 15.74
C HIS A 123 -36.59 32.61 17.06
N SER A 124 -36.72 31.81 18.13
CA SER A 124 -36.03 32.06 19.39
C SER A 124 -34.63 31.43 19.37
N GLN A 125 -33.64 32.23 18.97
CA GLN A 125 -32.24 31.81 18.81
C GLN A 125 -31.53 31.36 20.11
N GLU A 126 -32.21 31.50 21.26
CA GLU A 126 -31.81 31.00 22.58
C GLU A 126 -32.36 29.59 22.91
N ASN A 127 -33.32 29.09 22.11
CA ASN A 127 -33.98 27.79 22.30
C ASN A 127 -33.59 26.75 21.23
N VAL A 128 -32.89 27.16 20.16
CA VAL A 128 -32.51 26.29 19.05
C VAL A 128 -31.00 26.09 19.01
N LEU A 129 -30.57 24.88 19.35
CA LEU A 129 -29.24 24.39 18.99
C LEU A 129 -29.25 24.07 17.48
N ASP A 130 -28.82 25.02 16.66
CA ASP A 130 -28.62 24.78 15.23
C ASP A 130 -27.47 23.79 15.02
N LEU A 131 -27.79 22.61 14.46
CA LEU A 131 -26.85 21.50 14.26
C LEU A 131 -26.27 21.44 12.84
N GLN A 132 -26.56 22.42 11.97
CA GLN A 132 -26.05 22.45 10.58
C GLN A 132 -24.50 22.45 10.48
N TRP A 133 -23.79 22.82 11.54
CA TRP A 133 -22.32 22.70 11.62
C TRP A 133 -21.82 21.25 11.67
N LEU A 134 -22.67 20.28 12.02
CA LEU A 134 -22.31 18.85 12.07
C LEU A 134 -22.30 18.19 10.68
N GLU A 135 -23.09 18.72 9.74
CA GLU A 135 -23.17 18.26 8.34
C GLU A 135 -22.15 18.98 7.42
N SER A 136 -21.60 20.11 7.88
CA SER A 136 -20.73 20.99 7.09
C SER A 136 -19.25 20.66 7.26
N SER A 137 -18.68 19.89 6.31
CA SER A 137 -17.29 19.39 6.41
C SER A 137 -16.18 20.45 6.30
N GLU A 138 -16.50 21.71 5.96
CA GLU A 138 -15.57 22.85 5.96
C GLU A 138 -16.28 24.08 6.56
N VAL A 139 -15.85 24.52 7.76
CA VAL A 139 -16.35 25.70 8.49
C VAL A 139 -15.14 26.51 8.96
N HIS A 140 -15.19 27.84 8.92
CA HIS A 140 -14.03 28.67 9.29
C HIS A 140 -13.75 28.57 10.80
N PRO A 141 -12.49 28.54 11.27
CA PRO A 141 -12.18 28.38 12.69
C PRO A 141 -12.80 29.49 13.58
N ASP A 142 -12.94 30.72 13.07
CA ASP A 142 -13.60 31.82 13.80
C ASP A 142 -15.12 31.59 13.98
N GLU A 143 -15.75 30.94 13.01
CA GLU A 143 -17.17 30.55 13.05
C GLU A 143 -17.36 29.38 14.01
N LEU A 144 -16.46 28.39 13.98
CA LEU A 144 -16.45 27.28 14.93
C LEU A 144 -16.26 27.77 16.37
N GLU A 145 -15.38 28.75 16.62
CA GLU A 145 -15.22 29.32 17.96
C GLU A 145 -16.46 30.15 18.38
N ALA A 146 -17.14 30.82 17.44
CA ALA A 146 -18.41 31.48 17.72
C ALA A 146 -19.53 30.50 18.09
N VAL A 147 -19.68 29.40 17.34
CA VAL A 147 -20.64 28.33 17.65
C VAL A 147 -20.29 27.65 18.98
N ALA A 148 -19.01 27.37 19.24
CA ALA A 148 -18.57 26.79 20.51
C ALA A 148 -18.83 27.72 21.71
N ARG A 149 -18.60 29.03 21.56
CA ARG A 149 -18.93 30.03 22.59
C ARG A 149 -20.44 30.09 22.84
N ASN A 150 -21.27 30.02 21.80
CA ASN A 150 -22.73 30.00 21.93
C ASN A 150 -23.23 28.69 22.58
N MET A 151 -22.70 27.53 22.21
CA MET A 151 -23.03 26.26 22.90
C MET A 151 -22.66 26.31 24.39
N ALA A 152 -21.51 26.93 24.72
CA ALA A 152 -21.06 27.08 26.10
C ALA A 152 -21.90 28.06 26.95
N THR A 153 -22.67 28.97 26.35
CA THR A 153 -23.68 29.77 27.08
C THR A 153 -24.98 29.00 27.26
N HIS A 154 -25.50 28.37 26.20
CA HIS A 154 -26.73 27.56 26.26
C HIS A 154 -26.62 26.42 27.27
N LEU A 155 -25.51 25.66 27.25
CA LEU A 155 -25.26 24.59 28.23
C LEU A 155 -25.18 25.10 29.67
N ARG A 156 -24.78 26.36 29.88
CA ARG A 156 -24.75 26.97 31.22
C ARG A 156 -26.16 27.37 31.66
N GLN A 157 -26.92 28.03 30.80
CA GLN A 157 -28.32 28.39 31.05
C GLN A 157 -29.18 27.14 31.35
N LEU A 158 -28.96 26.03 30.63
CA LEU A 158 -29.65 24.76 30.89
C LEU A 158 -29.27 24.11 32.23
N LEU A 159 -28.02 24.26 32.68
CA LEU A 159 -27.60 23.82 34.02
C LEU A 159 -28.21 24.71 35.11
N ASP A 160 -28.16 26.02 34.94
CA ASP A 160 -28.76 27.00 35.87
C ASP A 160 -30.28 26.79 36.00
N GLN A 161 -30.98 26.52 34.89
CA GLN A 161 -32.41 26.15 34.86
C GLN A 161 -32.67 24.81 35.55
N ARG A 162 -31.90 23.76 35.24
CA ARG A 162 -32.02 22.44 35.88
C ARG A 162 -31.90 22.56 37.40
N ASP A 163 -30.91 23.31 37.88
CA ASP A 163 -30.64 23.41 39.31
C ASP A 163 -31.72 24.23 40.02
N THR A 164 -32.24 25.30 39.39
CA THR A 164 -33.44 26.03 39.86
C THR A 164 -34.67 25.12 39.95
N HIS A 165 -34.88 24.23 38.97
CA HIS A 165 -35.99 23.27 38.97
C HIS A 165 -35.81 22.18 40.04
N LEU A 166 -34.57 21.71 40.29
CA LEU A 166 -34.28 20.75 41.36
C LEU A 166 -34.52 21.35 42.76
N GLU A 167 -34.18 22.63 42.96
CA GLU A 167 -34.55 23.36 44.19
C GLU A 167 -36.08 23.46 44.34
N THR A 168 -36.80 23.84 43.27
CA THR A 168 -38.28 23.91 43.28
C THR A 168 -38.93 22.56 43.60
N ILE A 169 -38.39 21.45 43.06
CA ILE A 169 -38.86 20.09 43.36
C ILE A 169 -38.60 19.72 44.83
N ALA A 170 -37.43 20.08 45.38
CA ALA A 170 -37.11 19.82 46.78
C ALA A 170 -38.03 20.58 47.76
N GLU A 171 -38.39 21.83 47.43
CA GLU A 171 -39.39 22.61 48.19
C GLU A 171 -40.77 21.93 48.19
N LEU A 172 -41.29 21.57 47.01
CA LEU A 172 -42.59 20.90 46.86
C LEU A 172 -42.63 19.50 47.53
N MET A 173 -41.53 18.75 47.52
CA MET A 173 -41.42 17.50 48.26
C MET A 173 -41.47 17.71 49.78
N GLN A 174 -40.86 18.79 50.29
CA GLN A 174 -40.87 19.13 51.72
C GLN A 174 -42.27 19.58 52.19
N GLU A 175 -43.04 20.27 51.35
CA GLU A 175 -44.46 20.57 51.65
C GLU A 175 -45.31 19.30 51.75
N LYS A 176 -45.07 18.30 50.87
CA LYS A 176 -45.79 17.01 50.88
C LYS A 176 -45.57 16.23 52.19
N GLU A 177 -44.36 16.19 52.74
CA GLU A 177 -44.08 15.51 54.02
C GLU A 177 -44.71 16.22 55.23
N GLY A 178 -44.73 17.57 55.22
CA GLY A 178 -45.29 18.37 56.32
C GLY A 178 -46.77 18.12 56.61
N VAL A 179 -47.55 17.79 55.57
CA VAL A 179 -48.99 17.50 55.69
C VAL A 179 -49.25 16.11 56.32
N VAL A 180 -48.39 15.12 56.07
CA VAL A 180 -48.60 13.73 56.50
C VAL A 180 -48.37 13.54 58.01
N SER A 181 -47.48 14.31 58.62
CA SER A 181 -47.14 14.16 60.05
C SER A 181 -48.24 14.59 61.04
N LEU A 182 -49.29 15.28 60.59
CA LEU A 182 -50.30 15.88 61.50
C LEU A 182 -51.47 14.94 61.89
N LEU A 183 -51.58 13.73 61.31
CA LEU A 183 -52.81 12.91 61.40
C LEU A 183 -52.71 11.63 62.25
N ASN A 184 -51.54 11.25 62.78
CA ASN A 184 -51.33 9.96 63.44
C ASN A 184 -50.91 10.06 64.92
N THR A 185 -51.87 10.08 65.86
CA THR A 185 -51.61 9.70 67.27
C THR A 185 -52.88 9.23 68.02
N PRO A 186 -53.03 7.93 68.33
CA PRO A 186 -54.12 7.42 69.17
C PRO A 186 -53.66 6.95 70.57
N SER A 187 -54.45 7.25 71.61
CA SER A 187 -54.27 6.78 72.99
C SER A 187 -55.24 5.63 73.34
N SER A 188 -54.89 4.77 74.32
CA SER A 188 -55.68 3.58 74.70
C SER A 188 -55.90 3.46 76.23
N PRO A 189 -56.99 2.82 76.74
CA PRO A 189 -57.54 3.13 78.08
C PRO A 189 -57.43 2.04 79.17
N GLN A 190 -57.94 2.34 80.38
CA GLN A 190 -58.24 1.38 81.47
C GLN A 190 -59.65 1.61 82.07
N SER A 191 -60.11 0.70 82.93
CA SER A 191 -61.55 0.45 83.20
C SER A 191 -61.91 0.21 84.68
N GLY A 192 -63.17 0.48 85.08
CA GLY A 192 -63.78 -0.01 86.33
C GLY A 192 -64.92 0.87 86.88
N SER A 193 -65.79 0.44 87.82
CA SER A 193 -66.19 -0.92 88.22
C SER A 193 -67.47 -0.91 89.12
N TYR A 194 -68.30 -1.98 89.07
CA TYR A 194 -69.29 -2.49 90.06
C TYR A 194 -70.15 -1.58 90.97
N SER A 195 -71.48 -1.85 91.05
CA SER A 195 -72.16 -2.37 92.28
C SER A 195 -73.68 -2.69 92.10
N PRO A 196 -74.34 -3.51 92.97
CA PRO A 196 -75.70 -4.04 92.77
C PRO A 196 -76.73 -3.73 93.89
N ASN A 197 -78.03 -4.05 93.69
CA ASN A 197 -78.96 -4.35 94.79
C ASN A 197 -80.16 -5.27 94.41
N MET A 198 -80.95 -5.69 95.41
CA MET A 198 -81.76 -6.91 95.51
C MET A 198 -83.09 -7.02 94.72
N GLN A 199 -83.30 -8.24 94.20
CA GLN A 199 -84.52 -9.07 94.31
C GLN A 199 -85.92 -8.41 94.29
N GLN A 200 -86.46 -8.19 93.09
CA GLN A 200 -87.92 -8.32 92.85
C GLN A 200 -88.26 -8.88 91.45
N GLN A 201 -87.28 -9.49 90.78
CA GLN A 201 -87.28 -9.67 89.32
C GLN A 201 -87.25 -11.14 88.86
N THR A 202 -87.86 -12.08 89.58
CA THR A 202 -87.81 -13.52 89.19
C THR A 202 -88.46 -13.83 87.83
N GLY A 203 -89.40 -13.01 87.36
CA GLY A 203 -89.93 -13.08 85.99
C GLY A 203 -89.09 -12.30 84.96
N THR A 204 -88.73 -11.05 85.27
CA THR A 204 -87.98 -10.19 84.34
C THR A 204 -86.52 -10.62 84.17
N GLN A 205 -85.89 -11.26 85.16
CA GLN A 205 -84.57 -11.87 84.99
C GLN A 205 -84.60 -13.07 84.02
N GLN A 206 -85.73 -13.78 83.85
CA GLN A 206 -85.83 -14.81 82.83
C GLN A 206 -85.89 -14.19 81.42
N HIS A 207 -86.70 -13.15 81.23
CA HIS A 207 -86.72 -12.40 79.96
C HIS A 207 -85.37 -11.76 79.64
N LEU A 208 -84.75 -11.03 80.58
CA LEU A 208 -83.42 -10.45 80.38
C LEU A 208 -82.34 -11.54 80.19
N ALA A 209 -82.45 -12.71 80.83
CA ALA A 209 -81.52 -13.81 80.59
C ALA A 209 -81.69 -14.42 79.19
N VAL A 210 -82.91 -14.47 78.65
CA VAL A 210 -83.17 -14.90 77.26
C VAL A 210 -82.66 -13.85 76.28
N GLU A 211 -82.96 -12.55 76.47
CA GLU A 211 -82.46 -11.47 75.61
C GLU A 211 -80.92 -11.33 75.68
N LEU A 212 -80.32 -11.57 76.85
CA LEU A 212 -78.87 -11.62 77.04
C LEU A 212 -78.26 -12.91 76.46
N ALA A 213 -78.99 -14.03 76.46
CA ALA A 213 -78.57 -15.24 75.76
C ALA A 213 -78.64 -15.07 74.23
N ASP A 214 -79.69 -14.44 73.71
CA ASP A 214 -79.88 -14.17 72.28
C ASP A 214 -78.87 -13.16 71.75
N SER A 215 -78.61 -12.06 72.47
CA SER A 215 -77.54 -11.12 72.12
C SER A 215 -76.15 -11.77 72.22
N LYS A 216 -75.90 -12.61 73.24
CA LYS A 216 -74.67 -13.41 73.34
C LYS A 216 -74.57 -14.48 72.23
N ALA A 217 -75.68 -15.02 71.73
CA ALA A 217 -75.72 -15.93 70.59
C ALA A 217 -75.55 -15.22 69.24
N LYS A 218 -76.02 -13.97 69.10
CA LYS A 218 -75.71 -13.09 67.97
C LYS A 218 -74.22 -12.71 67.98
N ILE A 219 -73.65 -12.34 69.13
CA ILE A 219 -72.21 -12.08 69.28
C ILE A 219 -71.36 -13.32 68.96
N ARG A 220 -71.82 -14.53 69.33
CA ARG A 220 -71.16 -15.78 68.91
C ARG A 220 -71.21 -15.99 67.40
N ARG A 221 -72.36 -15.77 66.77
CA ARG A 221 -72.50 -15.85 65.30
C ARG A 221 -71.64 -14.82 64.57
N PHE A 222 -71.68 -13.54 64.96
CA PHE A 222 -70.81 -12.52 64.37
C PHE A 222 -69.31 -12.77 64.62
N ARG A 223 -68.93 -13.47 65.69
CA ARG A 223 -67.53 -13.93 65.88
C ARG A 223 -67.19 -15.08 64.94
N GLN A 224 -68.05 -16.09 64.83
CA GLN A 224 -67.86 -17.18 63.89
C GLN A 224 -67.81 -16.65 62.43
N GLU A 225 -68.72 -15.77 62.04
CA GLU A 225 -68.73 -15.10 60.73
C GLU A 225 -67.45 -14.27 60.49
N LEU A 226 -66.90 -13.63 61.54
CA LEU A 226 -65.62 -12.90 61.46
C LEU A 226 -64.41 -13.85 61.38
N GLU A 227 -64.45 -14.98 62.09
CA GLU A 227 -63.44 -16.04 62.07
C GLU A 227 -63.41 -16.71 60.68
N GLU A 228 -64.56 -17.14 60.16
CA GLU A 228 -64.75 -17.67 58.79
C GLU A 228 -64.32 -16.64 57.71
N LYS A 229 -64.59 -15.35 57.91
CA LYS A 229 -64.11 -14.30 56.99
C LYS A 229 -62.62 -14.02 57.11
N SER A 230 -62.02 -14.23 58.29
CA SER A 230 -60.58 -14.11 58.49
C SER A 230 -59.83 -15.28 57.84
N GLU A 231 -60.37 -16.50 57.93
CA GLU A 231 -59.89 -17.69 57.24
C GLU A 231 -59.95 -17.50 55.71
N GLN A 232 -61.10 -17.06 55.18
CA GLN A 232 -61.24 -16.73 53.75
C GLN A 232 -60.28 -15.62 53.28
N MET A 233 -59.95 -14.63 54.10
CA MET A 233 -58.93 -13.64 53.75
C MET A 233 -57.50 -14.19 53.78
N LEU A 234 -57.21 -15.19 54.63
CA LEU A 234 -55.92 -15.87 54.64
C LEU A 234 -55.76 -16.77 53.41
N ASP A 235 -56.81 -17.48 53.01
CA ASP A 235 -56.83 -18.30 51.79
C ASP A 235 -56.62 -17.43 50.55
N CYS A 236 -57.44 -16.39 50.35
CA CYS A 236 -57.28 -15.45 49.23
C CYS A 236 -55.90 -14.75 49.23
N ARG A 237 -55.34 -14.46 50.41
CA ARG A 237 -53.98 -13.92 50.52
C ARG A 237 -52.93 -14.94 50.08
N HIS A 238 -53.06 -16.20 50.46
CA HIS A 238 -52.12 -17.23 50.04
C HIS A 238 -52.23 -17.51 48.52
N GLU A 239 -53.43 -17.47 47.96
CA GLU A 239 -53.64 -17.50 46.50
C GLU A 239 -52.93 -16.33 45.80
N LEU A 240 -53.05 -15.11 46.33
CA LEU A 240 -52.32 -13.94 45.80
C LEU A 240 -50.79 -14.08 45.93
N GLU A 241 -50.28 -14.53 47.08
CA GLU A 241 -48.83 -14.76 47.28
C GLU A 241 -48.28 -15.85 46.33
N ASN A 242 -49.07 -16.89 46.03
CA ASN A 242 -48.74 -17.91 45.04
C ASN A 242 -48.78 -17.36 43.60
N MET A 243 -49.78 -16.56 43.25
CA MET A 243 -49.88 -15.92 41.93
C MET A 243 -48.76 -14.89 41.72
N GLU A 244 -48.36 -14.16 42.76
CA GLU A 244 -47.17 -13.29 42.73
C GLU A 244 -45.88 -14.09 42.47
N ALA A 245 -45.71 -15.25 43.12
CA ALA A 245 -44.54 -16.10 42.91
C ALA A 245 -44.50 -16.65 41.47
N GLU A 246 -45.64 -17.05 40.92
CA GLU A 246 -45.76 -17.54 39.55
C GLU A 246 -45.54 -16.42 38.52
N LEU A 247 -46.04 -15.21 38.77
CA LEU A 247 -45.73 -14.02 37.94
C LEU A 247 -44.22 -13.70 37.97
N LYS A 248 -43.57 -13.76 39.14
CA LYS A 248 -42.11 -13.57 39.26
C LYS A 248 -41.33 -14.67 38.52
N ARG A 249 -41.81 -15.93 38.53
CA ARG A 249 -41.24 -17.03 37.74
C ARG A 249 -41.35 -16.76 36.24
N ILE A 250 -42.53 -16.37 35.75
CA ILE A 250 -42.78 -16.06 34.33
C ILE A 250 -41.99 -14.83 33.87
N GLN A 251 -41.84 -13.81 34.72
CA GLN A 251 -40.98 -12.65 34.45
C GLN A 251 -39.50 -13.05 34.32
N GLN A 252 -39.00 -13.92 35.19
CA GLN A 252 -37.64 -14.46 35.09
C GLN A 252 -37.46 -15.26 33.80
N GLU A 253 -38.38 -16.18 33.47
CA GLU A 253 -38.33 -16.96 32.22
C GLU A 253 -38.39 -16.07 30.97
N ASN A 254 -39.24 -15.05 30.95
CA ASN A 254 -39.32 -14.10 29.84
C ASN A 254 -38.01 -13.27 29.70
N SER A 255 -37.41 -12.84 30.81
CA SER A 255 -36.12 -12.14 30.78
C SER A 255 -34.97 -13.04 30.29
N GLN A 256 -34.96 -14.33 30.65
CA GLN A 256 -34.01 -15.30 30.10
C GLN A 256 -34.24 -15.53 28.60
N LEU A 257 -35.49 -15.72 28.16
CA LEU A 257 -35.83 -15.87 26.75
C LEU A 257 -35.45 -14.63 25.92
N LEU A 258 -35.52 -13.43 26.50
CA LEU A 258 -35.04 -12.20 25.87
C LEU A 258 -33.50 -12.15 25.76
N VAL A 259 -32.76 -12.68 26.75
CA VAL A 259 -31.30 -12.84 26.67
C VAL A 259 -30.93 -13.88 25.62
N ASP A 260 -31.60 -15.04 25.61
CA ASP A 260 -31.37 -16.10 24.64
C ASP A 260 -31.72 -15.66 23.21
N ALA A 261 -32.77 -14.85 23.04
CA ALA A 261 -33.13 -14.24 21.76
C ALA A 261 -32.11 -13.18 21.29
N ARG A 262 -31.46 -12.46 22.21
CA ARG A 262 -30.35 -11.53 21.90
C ARG A 262 -29.08 -12.31 21.50
N ALA A 263 -28.69 -13.34 22.24
CA ALA A 263 -27.59 -14.22 21.86
C ALA A 263 -27.85 -14.92 20.52
N SER A 264 -29.10 -15.33 20.27
CA SER A 264 -29.54 -15.87 18.98
C SER A 264 -29.56 -14.83 17.85
N ARG A 265 -29.44 -13.53 18.12
CA ARG A 265 -29.17 -12.51 17.09
C ARG A 265 -27.66 -12.40 16.85
N THR A 266 -26.85 -12.22 17.91
CA THR A 266 -25.39 -12.11 17.75
C THR A 266 -24.77 -13.34 17.07
N TYR A 267 -25.24 -14.56 17.34
CA TYR A 267 -24.79 -15.75 16.60
C TYR A 267 -25.22 -15.76 15.11
N ARG A 268 -26.31 -15.10 14.73
CA ARG A 268 -26.66 -14.90 13.30
C ARG A 268 -25.76 -13.84 12.68
N ASP A 269 -25.53 -12.72 13.35
CA ASP A 269 -24.63 -11.66 12.90
C ASP A 269 -23.19 -12.19 12.72
N GLU A 270 -22.73 -13.04 13.62
CA GLU A 270 -21.46 -13.79 13.51
C GLU A 270 -21.46 -14.78 12.34
N LEU A 271 -22.53 -15.56 12.15
CA LEU A 271 -22.65 -16.49 11.02
C LEU A 271 -22.68 -15.76 9.67
N ASP A 272 -23.33 -14.60 9.57
CA ASP A 272 -23.36 -13.79 8.36
C ASP A 272 -22.03 -13.07 8.11
N ALA A 273 -21.34 -12.61 9.15
CA ALA A 273 -19.95 -12.15 9.06
C ALA A 273 -18.99 -13.29 8.64
N LEU A 274 -19.21 -14.53 9.08
CA LEU A 274 -18.44 -15.70 8.64
C LEU A 274 -18.77 -16.10 7.20
N ARG A 275 -20.03 -16.02 6.76
CA ARG A 275 -20.44 -16.21 5.36
C ARG A 275 -19.80 -15.16 4.45
N GLU A 276 -19.76 -13.90 4.86
CA GLU A 276 -19.02 -12.87 4.13
C GLU A 276 -17.51 -13.18 4.04
N ARG A 277 -16.89 -13.65 5.13
CA ARG A 277 -15.47 -14.05 5.11
C ARG A 277 -15.23 -15.24 4.17
N ALA A 278 -16.11 -16.23 4.16
CA ALA A 278 -16.04 -17.36 3.21
C ALA A 278 -16.16 -16.88 1.76
N ILE A 279 -17.17 -16.07 1.43
CA ILE A 279 -17.35 -15.49 0.08
C ILE A 279 -16.15 -14.60 -0.33
N LYS A 280 -15.47 -13.96 0.63
CA LYS A 280 -14.23 -13.21 0.38
C LYS A 280 -13.04 -14.16 0.15
N ALA A 281 -12.95 -15.28 0.88
CA ALA A 281 -11.97 -16.33 0.66
C ALA A 281 -12.13 -16.98 -0.72
N ASP A 282 -13.34 -17.42 -1.10
CA ASP A 282 -13.63 -18.02 -2.42
C ASP A 282 -13.18 -17.12 -3.59
N LYS A 283 -13.37 -15.81 -3.44
CA LYS A 283 -12.92 -14.79 -4.43
C LYS A 283 -11.40 -14.68 -4.47
N LEU A 284 -10.74 -14.66 -3.32
CA LEU A 284 -9.26 -14.63 -3.23
C LEU A 284 -8.64 -15.93 -3.76
N GLU A 285 -9.23 -17.09 -3.48
CA GLU A 285 -8.80 -18.38 -4.06
C GLU A 285 -8.98 -18.39 -5.58
N SER A 286 -10.10 -17.85 -6.08
CA SER A 286 -10.35 -17.68 -7.52
C SER A 286 -9.31 -16.76 -8.17
N GLU A 287 -8.92 -15.67 -7.51
CA GLU A 287 -7.86 -14.75 -7.97
C GLU A 287 -6.48 -15.41 -7.94
N VAL A 288 -6.14 -16.12 -6.87
CA VAL A 288 -4.93 -16.96 -6.78
C VAL A 288 -4.91 -18.03 -7.87
N GLY A 289 -6.06 -18.60 -8.24
CA GLY A 289 -6.22 -19.49 -9.40
C GLY A 289 -5.83 -18.81 -10.71
N ARG A 290 -6.37 -17.62 -10.99
CA ARG A 290 -6.00 -16.82 -12.18
C ARG A 290 -4.51 -16.45 -12.18
N TYR A 291 -3.94 -16.10 -11.02
CA TYR A 291 -2.51 -15.80 -10.92
C TYR A 291 -1.62 -17.03 -11.13
N ARG A 292 -2.03 -18.23 -10.69
CA ARG A 292 -1.34 -19.50 -11.02
C ARG A 292 -1.39 -19.79 -12.52
N GLU A 293 -2.53 -19.61 -13.18
CA GLU A 293 -2.60 -19.72 -14.64
C GLU A 293 -1.69 -18.70 -15.35
N GLN A 294 -1.65 -17.46 -14.86
CA GLN A 294 -0.82 -16.40 -15.43
C GLN A 294 0.67 -16.68 -15.20
N LEU A 295 1.04 -17.28 -14.06
CA LEU A 295 2.37 -17.80 -13.78
C LEU A 295 2.74 -18.91 -14.78
N HIS A 296 1.88 -19.92 -14.97
CA HIS A 296 2.14 -20.99 -15.95
C HIS A 296 2.24 -20.47 -17.40
N LYS A 297 1.46 -19.44 -17.76
CA LYS A 297 1.59 -18.73 -19.05
C LYS A 297 2.96 -18.03 -19.15
N MET A 298 3.43 -17.38 -18.08
CA MET A 298 4.78 -16.81 -17.99
C MET A 298 5.90 -17.86 -18.04
N GLU A 299 5.73 -19.01 -17.37
CA GLU A 299 6.69 -20.13 -17.39
C GLU A 299 6.79 -20.76 -18.78
N PHE A 300 5.67 -20.89 -19.50
CA PHE A 300 5.64 -21.30 -20.90
C PHE A 300 6.37 -20.30 -21.80
N TYR A 301 6.07 -18.99 -21.71
CA TYR A 301 6.76 -17.99 -22.52
C TYR A 301 8.25 -17.87 -22.19
N LYS A 302 8.63 -17.98 -20.90
CA LYS A 302 10.03 -18.05 -20.47
C LYS A 302 10.73 -19.26 -21.09
N SER A 303 10.12 -20.44 -21.03
CA SER A 303 10.66 -21.66 -21.64
C SER A 303 10.85 -21.51 -23.15
N LYS A 304 9.88 -20.90 -23.84
CA LYS A 304 10.00 -20.62 -25.28
C LYS A 304 11.05 -19.55 -25.61
N VAL A 305 11.28 -18.59 -24.72
CA VAL A 305 12.37 -17.61 -24.86
C VAL A 305 13.75 -18.26 -24.65
N GLU A 306 13.90 -19.19 -23.70
CA GLU A 306 15.16 -19.95 -23.55
C GLU A 306 15.40 -20.91 -24.74
N GLU A 307 14.36 -21.56 -25.26
CA GLU A 307 14.44 -22.36 -26.50
C GLU A 307 14.91 -21.50 -27.69
N LEU A 308 14.30 -20.33 -27.90
CA LEU A 308 14.69 -19.39 -28.95
C LEU A 308 16.09 -18.78 -28.75
N LYS A 309 16.58 -18.68 -27.50
CA LYS A 309 17.98 -18.29 -27.23
C LYS A 309 18.95 -19.41 -27.59
N GLU A 310 18.62 -20.66 -27.31
CA GLU A 310 19.42 -21.82 -27.70
C GLU A 310 19.52 -21.91 -29.22
N ASP A 311 18.39 -21.79 -29.94
CA ASP A 311 18.33 -21.70 -31.40
C ASP A 311 19.21 -20.56 -31.93
N ASN A 312 19.13 -19.37 -31.34
CA ASN A 312 19.97 -18.24 -31.74
C ASN A 312 21.45 -18.46 -31.44
N ARG A 313 21.82 -19.17 -30.36
CA ARG A 313 23.21 -19.53 -30.08
C ARG A 313 23.74 -20.50 -31.12
N VAL A 314 22.98 -21.54 -31.48
CA VAL A 314 23.35 -22.49 -32.54
C VAL A 314 23.43 -21.81 -33.91
N LEU A 315 22.54 -20.85 -34.22
CA LEU A 315 22.61 -20.02 -35.42
C LEU A 315 23.84 -19.10 -35.42
N GLN A 316 24.30 -18.64 -34.26
CA GLN A 316 25.52 -17.85 -34.14
C GLN A 316 26.79 -18.72 -34.23
N GLU A 317 26.82 -19.88 -33.58
CA GLU A 317 27.91 -20.88 -33.69
C GLU A 317 28.09 -21.33 -35.16
N THR A 318 27.00 -21.63 -35.86
CA THR A 318 27.05 -21.99 -37.28
C THR A 318 27.45 -20.82 -38.18
N LYS A 319 27.04 -19.59 -37.88
CA LYS A 319 27.53 -18.36 -38.54
C LYS A 319 29.03 -18.15 -38.33
N GLU A 320 29.55 -18.40 -37.13
CA GLU A 320 30.98 -18.30 -36.81
C GLU A 320 31.78 -19.36 -37.57
N VAL A 321 31.34 -20.62 -37.59
CA VAL A 321 31.94 -21.71 -38.41
C VAL A 321 31.92 -21.38 -39.91
N LEU A 322 30.84 -20.81 -40.44
CA LEU A 322 30.78 -20.33 -41.83
C LEU A 322 31.71 -19.14 -42.07
N GLY A 323 31.87 -18.27 -41.08
CA GLY A 323 32.85 -17.18 -41.07
C GLY A 323 34.28 -17.67 -41.20
N ASP A 324 34.66 -18.66 -40.39
CA ASP A 324 35.98 -19.29 -40.41
C ASP A 324 36.24 -20.05 -41.72
N GLN A 325 35.25 -20.79 -42.23
CA GLN A 325 35.35 -21.40 -43.56
C GLN A 325 35.62 -20.35 -44.65
N LEU A 326 34.92 -19.22 -44.61
CA LEU A 326 35.04 -18.14 -45.58
C LEU A 326 36.35 -17.35 -45.41
N ALA A 327 36.85 -17.17 -44.18
CA ALA A 327 38.19 -16.69 -43.91
C ALA A 327 39.26 -17.65 -44.46
N GLY A 328 39.07 -18.97 -44.31
CA GLY A 328 39.91 -20.00 -44.91
C GLY A 328 39.88 -19.97 -46.45
N TRP A 329 38.73 -19.70 -47.07
CA TRP A 329 38.63 -19.47 -48.52
C TRP A 329 39.38 -18.20 -48.96
N ARG A 330 39.28 -17.10 -48.20
CA ARG A 330 40.05 -15.87 -48.44
C ARG A 330 41.55 -16.12 -48.34
N ALA A 331 42.04 -16.74 -47.27
CA ALA A 331 43.46 -17.06 -47.10
C ALA A 331 44.01 -17.98 -48.21
N ARG A 332 43.20 -18.93 -48.71
CA ARG A 332 43.54 -19.72 -49.91
C ARG A 332 43.61 -18.85 -51.17
N SER A 333 42.66 -17.94 -51.37
CA SER A 333 42.66 -16.97 -52.47
C SER A 333 43.90 -16.05 -52.41
N ASP A 334 44.22 -15.48 -51.25
CA ASP A 334 45.40 -14.63 -51.06
C ASP A 334 46.69 -15.41 -51.35
N LYS A 335 46.73 -16.71 -51.00
CA LYS A 335 47.87 -17.56 -51.33
C LYS A 335 47.99 -17.85 -52.83
N ILE A 336 46.87 -17.97 -53.55
CA ILE A 336 46.86 -18.06 -55.01
C ILE A 336 47.39 -16.77 -55.63
N HIS A 337 46.88 -15.59 -55.22
CA HIS A 337 47.38 -14.29 -55.70
C HIS A 337 48.88 -14.08 -55.41
N GLN A 338 49.39 -14.55 -54.27
CA GLN A 338 50.84 -14.57 -53.99
C GLN A 338 51.61 -15.43 -55.01
N LEU A 339 51.13 -16.66 -55.27
CA LEU A 339 51.77 -17.59 -56.21
C LEU A 339 51.70 -17.06 -57.66
N GLU A 340 50.61 -16.40 -58.04
CA GLU A 340 50.47 -15.70 -59.32
C GLU A 340 51.45 -14.52 -59.43
N LYS A 341 51.59 -13.70 -58.38
CA LYS A 341 52.60 -12.63 -58.32
C LYS A 341 54.03 -13.18 -58.46
N HIS A 342 54.34 -14.30 -57.79
CA HIS A 342 55.63 -14.97 -57.97
C HIS A 342 55.80 -15.55 -59.38
N SER A 343 54.75 -16.11 -59.99
CA SER A 343 54.76 -16.59 -61.38
C SER A 343 55.01 -15.44 -62.37
N LEU A 344 54.40 -14.28 -62.16
CA LEU A 344 54.63 -13.07 -62.96
C LEU A 344 56.06 -12.53 -62.78
N LEU A 345 56.59 -12.49 -61.55
CA LEU A 345 57.98 -12.11 -61.29
C LEU A 345 58.99 -13.06 -61.95
N LEU A 346 58.73 -14.37 -61.93
CA LEU A 346 59.56 -15.36 -62.62
C LEU A 346 59.48 -15.19 -64.15
N LYS A 347 58.29 -14.94 -64.71
CA LYS A 347 58.12 -14.61 -66.14
C LYS A 347 58.87 -13.34 -66.54
N ALA A 348 58.82 -12.30 -65.70
CA ALA A 348 59.59 -11.07 -65.90
C ALA A 348 61.09 -11.36 -65.89
N ARG A 349 61.62 -12.08 -64.89
CA ARG A 349 63.06 -12.40 -64.83
C ARG A 349 63.52 -13.32 -65.97
N VAL A 350 62.66 -14.22 -66.46
CA VAL A 350 62.94 -14.97 -67.70
C VAL A 350 63.03 -14.01 -68.88
N HIS A 351 62.08 -13.09 -69.03
CA HIS A 351 62.12 -12.09 -70.11
C HIS A 351 63.34 -11.17 -70.03
N ASP A 352 63.75 -10.73 -68.83
CA ASP A 352 64.98 -9.96 -68.62
C ASP A 352 66.21 -10.76 -69.10
N MET A 353 66.34 -12.02 -68.71
CA MET A 353 67.44 -12.89 -69.16
C MET A 353 67.36 -13.19 -70.67
N GLU A 354 66.17 -13.20 -71.27
CA GLU A 354 66.04 -13.27 -72.72
C GLU A 354 66.47 -11.96 -73.40
N GLN A 355 66.20 -10.79 -72.81
CA GLN A 355 66.71 -9.51 -73.30
C GLN A 355 68.23 -9.42 -73.15
N GLU A 356 68.78 -9.79 -71.99
CA GLU A 356 70.23 -9.91 -71.71
C GLU A 356 70.89 -10.81 -72.78
N ARG A 357 70.41 -12.06 -72.94
CA ARG A 357 70.88 -13.01 -73.97
C ARG A 357 70.77 -12.47 -75.40
N ASN A 358 69.70 -11.73 -75.72
CA ASN A 358 69.51 -11.14 -77.04
C ASN A 358 70.42 -9.92 -77.27
N ALA A 359 70.77 -9.18 -76.22
CA ALA A 359 71.73 -8.08 -76.27
C ALA A 359 73.17 -8.59 -76.37
N ASP A 360 73.54 -9.61 -75.58
CA ASP A 360 74.81 -10.34 -75.71
C ASP A 360 74.98 -10.88 -77.13
N ARG A 361 73.91 -11.45 -77.72
CA ARG A 361 73.95 -11.93 -79.10
C ARG A 361 74.21 -10.81 -80.09
N ARG A 362 73.50 -9.67 -79.99
CA ARG A 362 73.80 -8.48 -80.81
C ARG A 362 75.23 -8.00 -80.61
N ARG A 363 75.76 -8.00 -79.37
CA ARG A 363 77.15 -7.57 -79.13
C ARG A 363 78.17 -8.57 -79.68
N ILE A 364 77.85 -9.86 -79.71
CA ILE A 364 78.64 -10.88 -80.41
C ILE A 364 78.60 -10.66 -81.93
N ASP A 365 77.44 -10.31 -82.49
CA ASP A 365 77.28 -10.00 -83.92
C ASP A 365 78.03 -8.69 -84.28
N GLU A 366 77.89 -7.62 -83.48
CA GLU A 366 78.67 -6.37 -83.57
C GLU A 366 80.18 -6.62 -83.46
N LEU A 367 80.63 -7.45 -82.52
CA LEU A 367 82.04 -7.80 -82.37
C LEU A 367 82.56 -8.64 -83.56
N GLN A 368 81.70 -9.41 -84.23
CA GLN A 368 82.07 -10.08 -85.49
C GLN A 368 82.20 -9.07 -86.64
N GLU A 369 81.32 -8.08 -86.73
CA GLU A 369 81.42 -6.99 -87.71
C GLU A 369 82.64 -6.08 -87.44
N GLU A 370 82.90 -5.69 -86.18
CA GLU A 370 84.08 -4.94 -85.76
C GLU A 370 85.37 -5.72 -86.08
N ASN A 371 85.43 -7.01 -85.78
CA ASN A 371 86.59 -7.85 -86.03
C ASN A 371 86.81 -8.06 -87.55
N LEU A 372 85.75 -8.25 -88.33
CA LEU A 372 85.81 -8.27 -89.79
C LEU A 372 86.33 -6.93 -90.36
N ALA A 373 85.82 -5.80 -89.84
CA ALA A 373 86.26 -4.47 -90.22
C ALA A 373 87.73 -4.21 -89.84
N LEU A 374 88.18 -4.68 -88.67
CA LEU A 374 89.58 -4.63 -88.23
C LEU A 374 90.48 -5.52 -89.08
N CYS A 375 90.06 -6.73 -89.47
CA CYS A 375 90.80 -7.55 -90.43
C CYS A 375 90.94 -6.86 -91.80
N LEU A 376 89.89 -6.19 -92.28
CA LEU A 376 89.94 -5.40 -93.51
C LEU A 376 90.83 -4.15 -93.37
N ALA A 377 90.80 -3.47 -92.22
CA ALA A 377 91.62 -2.30 -91.94
C ALA A 377 93.11 -2.67 -91.74
N GLN A 378 93.41 -3.78 -91.06
CA GLN A 378 94.76 -4.32 -90.96
C GLN A 378 95.30 -4.71 -92.34
N ARG A 379 94.46 -5.31 -93.21
CA ARG A 379 94.86 -5.61 -94.58
C ARG A 379 95.18 -4.34 -95.38
N ARG A 380 94.33 -3.31 -95.30
CA ARG A 380 94.61 -1.98 -95.89
C ARG A 380 95.88 -1.36 -95.33
N SER A 381 96.11 -1.42 -94.02
CA SER A 381 97.33 -0.89 -93.40
C SER A 381 98.59 -1.67 -93.81
N MET A 382 98.48 -2.97 -94.09
CA MET A 382 99.56 -3.78 -94.70
C MET A 382 99.78 -3.41 -96.17
N GLU A 383 98.72 -3.09 -96.92
CA GLU A 383 98.78 -2.57 -98.30
C GLU A 383 99.43 -1.16 -98.32
N GLU A 384 99.05 -0.27 -97.40
CA GLU A 384 99.57 1.09 -97.22
C GLU A 384 101.01 1.14 -96.70
N SER A 385 101.40 0.23 -95.78
CA SER A 385 102.79 0.19 -95.27
C SER A 385 103.76 -0.41 -96.29
N GLN A 386 103.31 -1.26 -97.21
CA GLN A 386 104.08 -1.62 -98.41
C GLN A 386 104.29 -0.38 -99.32
N HIS A 387 103.26 0.46 -99.47
CA HIS A 387 103.35 1.70 -100.25
C HIS A 387 104.26 2.76 -99.58
N LEU A 388 104.19 2.93 -98.26
CA LEU A 388 105.05 3.85 -97.50
C LEU A 388 106.51 3.37 -97.43
N GLY A 389 106.74 2.05 -97.42
CA GLY A 389 108.09 1.49 -97.59
C GLY A 389 108.72 1.89 -98.93
N TRP A 390 107.92 1.85 -100.00
CA TRP A 390 108.33 2.29 -101.34
C TRP A 390 108.58 3.81 -101.41
N GLU A 391 107.79 4.64 -100.71
CA GLU A 391 108.00 6.10 -100.64
C GLU A 391 109.22 6.50 -99.80
N LEU A 392 109.49 5.83 -98.68
CA LEU A 392 110.70 6.06 -97.87
C LEU A 392 111.98 5.75 -98.65
N GLU A 393 111.94 4.78 -99.56
CA GLU A 393 113.05 4.48 -100.47
C GLU A 393 113.30 5.61 -101.48
N GLN A 394 112.28 6.38 -101.88
CA GLN A 394 112.44 7.60 -102.71
C GLN A 394 113.04 8.77 -101.91
N LEU A 395 112.61 8.96 -100.65
CA LEU A 395 113.08 10.05 -99.78
C LEU A 395 114.58 9.96 -99.42
N SER A 396 115.22 8.82 -99.66
CA SER A 396 116.66 8.60 -99.45
C SER A 396 117.62 9.43 -100.35
N LYS A 397 117.09 10.20 -101.32
CA LYS A 397 117.88 10.79 -102.43
C LYS A 397 117.96 12.33 -102.48
N THR A 398 117.49 13.05 -101.46
CA THR A 398 117.51 14.54 -101.42
C THR A 398 117.95 15.11 -100.06
N THR A 399 118.49 16.33 -100.02
CA THR A 399 119.32 16.80 -98.88
C THR A 399 119.15 18.32 -98.58
N GLU A 400 119.43 18.70 -97.32
CA GLU A 400 119.81 20.03 -96.77
C GLU A 400 118.77 21.05 -96.20
N ASN A 401 119.21 21.66 -95.06
CA ASN A 401 118.80 22.90 -94.34
C ASN A 401 117.60 23.04 -93.33
N SER A 402 117.99 23.13 -92.04
CA SER A 402 117.67 24.17 -91.00
C SER A 402 116.36 24.23 -90.14
N GLN A 403 116.42 23.59 -88.95
CA GLN A 403 116.23 24.09 -87.55
C GLN A 403 114.91 24.68 -86.93
N GLY A 404 114.40 24.01 -85.86
CA GLY A 404 113.99 24.57 -84.54
C GLY A 404 112.49 24.82 -84.20
N LYS A 405 112.01 24.97 -82.93
CA LYS A 405 112.34 24.33 -81.61
C LYS A 405 111.36 24.70 -80.45
N SER A 406 110.72 23.72 -79.77
CA SER A 406 110.08 23.77 -78.40
C SER A 406 108.92 24.79 -78.15
N THR A 407 108.08 24.76 -77.08
CA THR A 407 108.13 24.10 -75.74
C THR A 407 106.72 23.75 -75.20
N LEU A 408 106.59 22.74 -74.32
CA LEU A 408 105.32 22.12 -73.89
C LEU A 408 104.93 22.44 -72.41
N SER A 409 105.19 23.66 -71.92
CA SER A 409 105.19 23.96 -70.47
C SER A 409 103.89 24.51 -69.88
N GLU A 410 102.94 24.95 -70.71
CA GLU A 410 101.81 25.78 -70.22
C GLU A 410 100.57 24.96 -69.82
N GLU A 411 100.22 23.90 -70.55
CA GLU A 411 99.04 23.05 -70.29
C GLU A 411 98.99 22.48 -68.85
N VAL A 412 100.16 22.17 -68.28
CA VAL A 412 100.29 21.62 -66.92
C VAL A 412 99.83 22.62 -65.87
N SER A 413 99.98 23.93 -66.14
CA SER A 413 99.65 25.00 -65.19
C SER A 413 98.15 25.30 -65.09
N GLU A 414 97.36 24.97 -66.11
CA GLU A 414 95.90 25.14 -66.07
C GLU A 414 95.22 24.02 -65.27
N ARG A 415 95.59 22.76 -65.51
CA ARG A 415 95.00 21.59 -64.85
C ARG A 415 95.05 21.65 -63.31
N THR A 416 96.07 22.28 -62.73
CA THR A 416 96.17 22.46 -61.28
C THR A 416 95.15 23.46 -60.74
N ARG A 417 94.85 24.54 -61.48
CA ARG A 417 93.92 25.60 -61.06
C ARG A 417 92.47 25.12 -61.04
N SER A 418 92.05 24.32 -62.02
CA SER A 418 90.68 23.77 -62.09
C SER A 418 90.34 22.81 -60.94
N ARG A 419 91.34 22.19 -60.29
CA ARG A 419 91.12 21.29 -59.15
C ARG A 419 90.80 22.03 -57.85
N MET A 420 91.43 23.18 -57.62
CA MET A 420 91.26 23.98 -56.40
C MET A 420 89.82 24.50 -56.26
N LEU A 421 89.29 25.08 -57.34
CA LEU A 421 87.94 25.67 -57.40
C LEU A 421 86.81 24.64 -57.25
N LYS A 422 87.11 23.34 -57.39
CA LYS A 422 86.12 22.25 -57.19
C LYS A 422 85.94 21.92 -55.71
N LEU A 423 87.04 21.79 -54.97
CA LEU A 423 87.03 21.57 -53.51
C LEU A 423 86.39 22.75 -52.75
N GLU A 424 86.59 23.97 -53.25
CA GLU A 424 86.01 25.19 -52.65
C GLU A 424 84.47 25.20 -52.71
N LYS A 425 83.88 24.67 -53.79
CA LYS A 425 82.42 24.48 -53.89
C LYS A 425 81.88 23.36 -52.99
N GLU A 426 82.65 22.30 -52.78
CA GLU A 426 82.28 21.20 -51.88
C GLU A 426 82.25 21.66 -50.41
N ASN A 427 83.20 22.52 -50.01
CA ASN A 427 83.23 23.11 -48.66
C ASN A 427 82.02 24.05 -48.41
N GLN A 428 81.59 24.82 -49.42
CA GLN A 428 80.36 25.63 -49.37
C GLN A 428 79.05 24.80 -49.40
N SER A 429 79.13 23.49 -49.64
CA SER A 429 77.98 22.59 -49.50
C SER A 429 77.83 22.12 -48.05
N LEU A 430 78.94 21.73 -47.41
CA LEU A 430 78.95 21.16 -46.06
C LEU A 430 78.50 22.17 -44.98
N LEU A 431 78.82 23.46 -45.14
CA LEU A 431 78.36 24.50 -44.22
C LEU A 431 76.84 24.65 -44.17
N ARG A 432 76.14 24.53 -45.31
CA ARG A 432 74.67 24.61 -45.36
C ARG A 432 74.00 23.46 -44.62
N SER A 433 74.50 22.23 -44.77
CA SER A 433 73.97 21.08 -44.03
C SER A 433 74.17 21.16 -42.51
N ILE A 434 75.14 21.96 -42.02
CA ILE A 434 75.33 22.22 -40.58
C ILE A 434 74.31 23.25 -40.06
N GLU A 435 73.88 24.20 -40.89
CA GLU A 435 72.84 25.17 -40.54
C GLU A 435 71.44 24.53 -40.56
N GLU A 436 71.15 23.68 -41.55
CA GLU A 436 69.91 22.89 -41.63
C GLU A 436 69.73 21.98 -40.40
N LEU A 437 70.80 21.33 -39.92
CA LEU A 437 70.78 20.50 -38.70
C LEU A 437 70.62 21.31 -37.40
N ARG A 438 70.92 22.60 -37.39
CA ARG A 438 70.70 23.47 -36.21
C ARG A 438 69.26 23.98 -36.12
N ALA A 439 68.53 24.06 -37.23
CA ALA A 439 67.14 24.51 -37.24
C ALA A 439 66.14 23.47 -36.69
N ALA A 440 66.48 22.18 -36.73
CA ALA A 440 65.55 21.08 -36.44
C ALA A 440 65.43 20.65 -34.97
N SER A 441 66.31 21.13 -34.07
CA SER A 441 66.42 20.59 -32.69
C SER A 441 65.71 21.42 -31.60
N ILE A 442 64.98 22.47 -31.96
CA ILE A 442 64.16 23.25 -31.00
C ILE A 442 62.71 22.78 -31.08
N ASN A 443 62.38 21.67 -30.39
CA ASN A 443 61.03 21.41 -29.87
C ASN A 443 60.97 20.16 -28.97
N ASN A 444 60.40 20.34 -27.77
CA ASN A 444 59.66 19.36 -26.96
C ASN A 444 60.25 17.95 -26.68
N SER A 445 60.65 17.70 -25.42
CA SER A 445 59.77 16.99 -24.46
C SER A 445 60.42 16.78 -23.08
N ALA A 446 59.66 16.21 -22.13
CA ALA A 446 59.85 16.35 -20.69
C ALA A 446 60.80 15.33 -20.00
N GLN A 447 61.05 15.60 -18.72
CA GLN A 447 61.54 14.69 -17.66
C GLN A 447 60.60 13.45 -17.47
N PRO A 448 60.86 12.44 -16.58
CA PRO A 448 61.91 12.35 -15.54
C PRO A 448 62.60 10.96 -15.33
N LYS A 449 63.68 10.93 -14.52
CA LYS A 449 63.83 10.10 -13.28
C LYS A 449 65.21 10.29 -12.59
N HIS A 450 65.35 9.75 -11.38
CA HIS A 450 66.49 9.99 -10.45
C HIS A 450 67.59 8.91 -10.53
N GLY A 451 68.76 9.20 -9.92
CA GLY A 451 69.55 8.16 -9.24
C GLY A 451 71.06 8.43 -9.04
N HIS A 452 71.46 8.82 -7.81
CA HIS A 452 72.73 8.57 -7.07
C HIS A 452 74.11 8.82 -7.78
N HIS A 453 75.27 9.06 -7.15
CA HIS A 453 75.76 8.84 -5.78
C HIS A 453 77.11 9.62 -5.54
N LEU A 454 77.55 9.72 -4.27
CA LEU A 454 78.88 10.16 -3.76
C LEU A 454 79.33 11.63 -4.07
N GLN A 455 79.84 12.46 -3.14
CA GLN A 455 80.79 12.31 -2.01
C GLN A 455 82.27 12.19 -2.44
N CYS A 456 83.25 12.83 -1.77
CA CYS A 456 83.24 13.87 -0.72
C CYS A 456 84.68 14.43 -0.58
N GLU A 457 84.89 15.67 -0.12
CA GLU A 457 86.05 15.91 0.76
C GLU A 457 85.94 17.07 1.77
N HIS A 458 86.09 16.70 3.04
CA HIS A 458 86.58 17.44 4.21
C HIS A 458 85.88 18.70 4.80
N VAL A 459 86.26 18.94 6.06
CA VAL A 459 85.57 19.71 7.11
C VAL A 459 86.63 20.37 8.00
N CYS A 460 86.33 21.53 8.62
CA CYS A 460 86.99 21.96 9.85
C CYS A 460 86.02 22.77 10.73
N GLN A 461 86.19 22.71 12.07
CA GLN A 461 85.20 23.18 13.05
C GLN A 461 85.89 23.81 14.28
N VAL A 462 85.69 25.11 14.51
CA VAL A 462 86.13 25.90 15.70
C VAL A 462 85.08 27.01 15.89
N VAL A 463 84.15 26.93 16.86
CA VAL A 463 84.21 27.34 18.29
C VAL A 463 83.99 28.86 18.53
N CYS A 464 83.31 29.18 19.63
CA CYS A 464 82.64 30.44 20.00
C CYS A 464 83.56 31.60 20.42
N THR A 465 83.04 32.85 20.41
CA THR A 465 83.18 33.83 21.52
C THR A 465 82.22 35.04 21.40
N THR A 466 81.44 35.27 22.47
CA THR A 466 81.11 36.56 23.16
C THR A 466 80.99 37.91 22.43
N ASP A 467 79.83 38.54 22.65
CA ASP A 467 79.60 39.92 23.16
C ASP A 467 79.61 41.18 22.27
N GLU A 468 78.72 42.10 22.69
CA GLU A 468 78.44 43.48 22.25
C GLU A 468 79.44 44.51 22.85
N PRO A 469 79.33 45.85 22.64
CA PRO A 469 78.50 46.62 21.67
C PRO A 469 79.27 47.76 20.93
N THR A 470 78.50 48.60 20.20
CA THR A 470 78.66 50.05 19.88
C THR A 470 78.86 50.44 18.41
N GLY A 471 78.29 51.61 18.02
CA GLY A 471 78.61 52.32 16.78
C GLY A 471 77.43 52.83 15.93
N LEU A 472 76.84 53.98 16.29
CA LEU A 472 75.83 54.69 15.46
C LEU A 472 76.48 55.76 14.56
N GLN A 473 76.26 55.73 13.24
CA GLN A 473 76.37 56.84 12.26
C GLN A 473 75.99 56.34 10.84
N THR A 474 75.42 57.08 9.88
CA THR A 474 75.00 58.51 9.76
C THR A 474 73.83 58.66 8.74
N THR A 475 73.48 59.90 8.36
CA THR A 475 72.49 60.35 7.33
C THR A 475 71.02 60.37 7.79
N CYS A 476 70.15 61.35 7.47
CA CYS A 476 70.28 62.70 6.88
C CYS A 476 68.92 63.45 7.04
N SER A 477 68.73 64.78 6.94
CA SER A 477 69.58 65.98 7.14
C SER A 477 68.76 67.26 6.84
N HIS A 478 69.07 68.42 7.49
CA HIS A 478 68.53 69.79 7.19
C HIS A 478 67.03 70.01 7.51
N ILE A 479 66.47 71.22 7.79
CA ILE A 479 66.92 72.65 7.91
C ILE A 479 65.79 73.39 8.72
N GLU A 480 65.88 74.53 9.45
CA GLU A 480 66.94 75.39 10.02
C GLU A 480 66.28 76.40 11.03
N ASN A 481 67.07 77.20 11.77
CA ASN A 481 66.71 78.48 12.45
C ASN A 481 65.72 78.45 13.65
N ARG A 482 65.90 79.17 14.77
CA ARG A 482 66.93 80.13 15.31
C ARG A 482 66.90 80.05 16.86
N THR A 483 67.99 79.88 17.63
CA THR A 483 68.92 80.92 18.22
C THR A 483 68.20 82.17 18.78
N ASN A 484 68.43 82.72 19.99
CA ASN A 484 69.61 82.81 20.92
C ASN A 484 69.16 83.26 22.35
N VAL A 485 69.95 83.36 23.45
CA VAL A 485 71.11 82.60 24.04
C VAL A 485 71.52 83.24 25.41
N PHE A 486 71.65 82.43 26.50
CA PHE A 486 72.41 82.68 27.79
C PHE A 486 72.03 83.90 28.70
N PRO A 487 72.50 84.03 29.98
CA PRO A 487 72.84 83.04 31.04
C PRO A 487 72.29 83.37 32.47
N LEU A 488 72.79 82.66 33.51
CA LEU A 488 72.58 82.83 34.98
C LEU A 488 72.72 84.31 35.48
N SER A 489 72.07 84.80 36.56
CA SER A 489 72.14 84.32 37.96
C SER A 489 71.26 85.10 38.98
N PHE A 490 70.89 84.47 40.10
CA PHE A 490 70.63 85.01 41.48
C PHE A 490 69.80 86.29 41.73
N PHE A 491 68.57 86.16 42.27
CA PHE A 491 68.15 86.54 43.66
C PHE A 491 66.61 86.37 43.86
N TYR A 492 66.14 86.25 45.11
CA TYR A 492 64.72 86.04 45.48
C TYR A 492 63.86 87.32 45.42
N PRO A 493 62.54 87.22 45.14
CA PRO A 493 61.53 87.27 46.21
C PRO A 493 60.47 86.13 46.16
N PRO A 494 59.62 85.96 47.20
CA PRO A 494 58.73 84.81 47.34
C PRO A 494 57.30 85.01 46.80
N SER A 495 56.86 84.11 45.89
CA SER A 495 55.42 83.78 45.62
C SER A 495 55.30 82.42 44.94
N ILE A 496 56.14 82.16 43.94
CA ILE A 496 56.11 81.00 43.01
C ILE A 496 56.13 79.62 43.73
N SER A 497 56.55 79.54 45.00
CA SER A 497 56.54 78.30 45.78
C SER A 497 55.15 77.83 46.21
N LEU A 498 54.16 78.73 46.30
CA LEU A 498 52.78 78.36 46.64
C LEU A 498 52.06 77.83 45.39
N ASP A 499 52.15 78.55 44.27
CA ASP A 499 51.54 78.13 42.99
C ASP A 499 52.08 76.77 42.54
N ARG A 500 53.40 76.52 42.68
CA ARG A 500 54.03 75.20 42.40
C ARG A 500 53.74 74.11 43.44
N LYS A 501 52.97 74.40 44.50
CA LYS A 501 52.35 73.40 45.36
C LYS A 501 50.88 73.21 45.02
N VAL A 502 50.15 74.30 44.78
CA VAL A 502 48.76 74.28 44.30
C VAL A 502 48.65 73.46 43.02
N GLN A 503 49.44 73.78 41.98
CA GLN A 503 49.49 73.03 40.71
C GLN A 503 49.87 71.54 40.85
N ARG A 504 50.55 71.15 41.94
CA ARG A 504 50.85 69.73 42.20
C ARG A 504 49.73 69.03 42.94
N LEU A 505 49.08 69.69 43.88
CA LEU A 505 47.88 69.18 44.53
C LEU A 505 46.68 69.14 43.56
N GLU A 506 46.60 70.08 42.61
CA GLU A 506 45.63 70.06 41.51
C GLU A 506 45.88 68.90 40.55
N ALA A 507 47.14 68.60 40.21
CA ALA A 507 47.49 67.42 39.42
C ALA A 507 47.22 66.11 40.18
N GLU A 508 47.61 66.03 41.46
CA GLU A 508 47.36 64.87 42.34
C GLU A 508 45.86 64.63 42.56
N VAL A 509 45.05 65.69 42.66
CA VAL A 509 43.57 65.59 42.67
C VAL A 509 43.04 65.14 41.31
N GLN A 510 43.56 65.62 40.18
CA GLN A 510 43.12 65.17 38.86
C GLN A 510 43.49 63.70 38.58
N GLU A 511 44.66 63.24 39.04
CA GLU A 511 45.06 61.84 38.99
C GLU A 511 44.15 60.97 39.87
N LEU A 512 43.87 61.39 41.11
CA LEU A 512 42.94 60.70 42.00
C LEU A 512 41.48 60.73 41.51
N GLU A 513 41.03 61.80 40.83
CA GLU A 513 39.72 61.88 40.19
C GLU A 513 39.63 60.92 38.99
N ALA A 514 40.69 60.80 38.19
CA ALA A 514 40.77 59.85 37.08
C ALA A 514 40.82 58.39 37.58
N GLU A 515 41.59 58.09 38.64
CA GLU A 515 41.58 56.78 39.29
C GLU A 515 40.21 56.45 39.87
N ASN A 516 39.53 57.40 40.52
CA ASN A 516 38.20 57.20 41.08
C ASN A 516 37.14 56.97 39.97
N GLN A 517 37.23 57.69 38.84
CA GLN A 517 36.39 57.42 37.66
C GLN A 517 36.67 56.02 37.06
N SER A 518 37.94 55.61 36.97
CA SER A 518 38.31 54.26 36.52
C SER A 518 37.80 53.18 37.48
N LEU A 519 37.90 53.39 38.79
CA LEU A 519 37.38 52.48 39.80
C LEU A 519 35.85 52.38 39.73
N GLN A 520 35.14 53.50 39.56
CA GLN A 520 33.69 53.51 39.33
C GLN A 520 33.31 52.70 38.09
N ALA A 521 34.01 52.88 36.96
CA ALA A 521 33.80 52.08 35.75
C ALA A 521 33.98 50.58 36.01
N THR A 522 35.06 50.16 36.68
CA THR A 522 35.27 48.73 37.02
C THR A 522 34.23 48.19 38.01
N LEU A 523 33.71 49.02 38.92
CA LEU A 523 32.62 48.63 39.82
C LEU A 523 31.29 48.46 39.07
N GLU A 524 31.01 49.31 38.07
CA GLU A 524 29.87 49.16 37.16
C GLU A 524 29.97 47.88 36.32
N GLU A 525 31.15 47.58 35.76
CA GLU A 525 31.42 46.33 35.03
C GLU A 525 31.26 45.10 35.94
N LEU A 526 31.80 45.14 37.15
CA LEU A 526 31.63 44.07 38.15
C LEU A 526 30.16 43.89 38.53
N ARG A 527 29.39 44.97 38.74
CA ARG A 527 27.93 44.91 38.99
C ARG A 527 27.16 44.27 37.83
N ILE A 528 27.53 44.57 36.58
CA ILE A 528 26.94 43.95 35.40
C ILE A 528 27.30 42.46 35.33
N SER A 529 28.56 42.09 35.62
CA SER A 529 29.01 40.69 35.64
C SER A 529 28.30 39.86 36.71
N ALA A 530 28.06 40.43 37.90
CA ALA A 530 27.36 39.78 39.00
C ALA A 530 25.90 39.48 38.63
N ARG A 531 25.17 40.47 38.11
CA ARG A 531 23.78 40.28 37.64
C ARG A 531 23.66 39.22 36.53
N ARG A 532 24.65 39.16 35.63
CA ARG A 532 24.71 38.14 34.58
C ARG A 532 24.99 36.74 35.13
N LEU A 533 25.77 36.64 36.22
CA LEU A 533 26.03 35.38 36.91
C LEU A 533 24.77 34.91 37.68
N GLU A 534 24.08 35.82 38.38
CA GLU A 534 22.76 35.54 39.01
C GLU A 534 21.74 35.02 37.97
N GLN A 535 21.66 35.65 36.79
CA GLN A 535 20.81 35.19 35.69
C GLN A 535 21.17 33.77 35.22
N LEU A 536 22.46 33.50 34.99
CA LEU A 536 22.94 32.17 34.59
C LEU A 536 22.71 31.11 35.69
N GLU A 537 22.72 31.47 36.97
CA GLU A 537 22.34 30.56 38.05
C GLU A 537 20.84 30.26 38.07
N THR A 538 19.97 31.23 37.77
CA THR A 538 18.52 30.98 37.64
C THR A 538 18.17 30.15 36.40
N GLU A 539 18.82 30.40 35.25
CA GLU A 539 18.68 29.60 34.03
C GLU A 539 19.19 28.17 34.23
N LYS A 540 20.30 28.00 34.96
CA LYS A 540 20.77 26.68 35.38
C LYS A 540 19.74 25.96 36.25
N GLN A 541 19.17 26.64 37.24
CA GLN A 541 18.18 26.04 38.15
C GLN A 541 16.88 25.63 37.44
N SER A 542 16.42 26.38 36.43
CA SER A 542 15.24 25.97 35.64
C SER A 542 15.54 24.76 34.75
N LEU A 543 16.71 24.71 34.11
CA LEU A 543 17.15 23.54 33.33
C LEU A 543 17.38 22.30 34.21
N GLU A 544 17.89 22.46 35.43
CA GLU A 544 17.99 21.37 36.43
C GLU A 544 16.59 20.89 36.88
N GLN A 545 15.59 21.77 36.95
CA GLN A 545 14.20 21.35 37.21
C GLN A 545 13.61 20.60 36.01
N GLU A 546 13.69 21.17 34.80
CA GLU A 546 13.16 20.60 33.55
C GLU A 546 13.74 19.20 33.27
N THR A 547 15.07 19.03 33.39
CA THR A 547 15.71 17.72 33.23
C THR A 547 15.19 16.69 34.22
N THR A 548 14.89 17.05 35.47
CA THR A 548 14.25 16.10 36.41
C THR A 548 12.79 15.79 36.04
N VAL A 549 12.05 16.69 35.39
CA VAL A 549 10.69 16.40 34.89
C VAL A 549 10.76 15.41 33.72
N LEU A 550 11.59 15.70 32.72
CA LEU A 550 11.83 14.81 31.58
C LEU A 550 12.34 13.42 32.02
N GLU A 551 13.16 13.33 33.08
CA GLU A 551 13.54 12.04 33.66
C GLU A 551 12.37 11.27 34.28
N ARG A 552 11.40 11.95 34.93
CA ARG A 552 10.21 11.29 35.49
C ARG A 552 9.29 10.79 34.37
N GLU A 553 9.06 11.62 33.35
CA GLU A 553 8.25 11.26 32.17
C GLU A 553 8.87 10.10 31.40
N LYS A 554 10.18 10.14 31.13
CA LYS A 554 10.92 9.02 30.54
C LYS A 554 10.74 7.72 31.35
N ARG A 555 10.86 7.78 32.68
CA ARG A 555 10.65 6.61 33.56
C ARG A 555 9.18 6.15 33.62
N GLN A 556 8.22 6.97 33.22
CA GLN A 556 6.82 6.56 33.04
C GLN A 556 6.60 5.91 31.67
N LEU A 557 7.05 6.56 30.59
CA LEU A 557 6.99 6.02 29.23
C LEU A 557 7.74 4.68 29.12
N GLU A 558 8.86 4.49 29.81
CA GLU A 558 9.55 3.20 29.90
C GLU A 558 8.72 2.10 30.59
N LYS A 559 7.86 2.44 31.56
CA LYS A 559 6.96 1.47 32.22
C LYS A 559 5.79 1.13 31.32
N GLU A 560 5.22 2.12 30.65
CA GLU A 560 4.12 1.95 29.70
C GLU A 560 4.59 1.14 28.47
N ASN A 561 5.77 1.43 27.92
CA ASN A 561 6.34 0.65 26.82
C ASN A 561 6.64 -0.81 27.23
N ARG A 562 7.05 -1.07 28.48
CA ARG A 562 7.17 -2.45 29.01
C ARG A 562 5.82 -3.15 29.12
N ARG A 563 4.78 -2.47 29.62
CA ARG A 563 3.40 -3.01 29.67
C ARG A 563 2.86 -3.35 28.28
N LEU A 564 3.05 -2.44 27.32
CA LEU A 564 2.61 -2.65 25.93
C LEU A 564 3.34 -3.82 25.25
N ARG A 565 4.65 -4.01 25.52
CA ARG A 565 5.38 -5.21 25.05
C ARG A 565 4.84 -6.50 25.67
N GLN A 566 4.63 -6.54 26.99
CA GLN A 566 4.03 -7.70 27.66
C GLN A 566 2.62 -8.00 27.13
N GLN A 567 1.83 -6.97 26.82
CA GLN A 567 0.50 -7.12 26.22
C GLN A 567 0.59 -7.65 24.77
N ALA A 568 1.58 -7.22 23.98
CA ALA A 568 1.85 -7.74 22.65
C ALA A 568 2.32 -9.21 22.69
N GLU A 569 3.28 -9.55 23.57
CA GLU A 569 3.75 -10.93 23.78
C GLU A 569 2.60 -11.89 24.17
N ILE A 570 1.66 -11.42 25.01
CA ILE A 570 0.45 -12.17 25.36
C ILE A 570 -0.52 -12.29 24.15
N GLN A 571 -0.65 -11.25 23.33
CA GLN A 571 -1.48 -11.29 22.12
C GLN A 571 -0.89 -12.22 21.05
N GLU A 572 0.43 -12.24 20.86
CA GLU A 572 1.12 -13.19 19.97
C GLU A 572 0.91 -14.64 20.43
N ALA A 573 1.11 -14.93 21.73
CA ALA A 573 0.86 -16.26 22.29
C ALA A 573 -0.62 -16.70 22.15
N ASN A 574 -1.56 -15.77 22.30
CA ASN A 574 -2.98 -16.04 22.08
C ASN A 574 -3.29 -16.32 20.60
N LEU A 575 -2.71 -15.55 19.68
CA LEU A 575 -2.84 -15.77 18.24
C LEU A 575 -2.26 -17.14 17.82
N ASP A 576 -1.09 -17.52 18.33
CA ASP A 576 -0.51 -18.85 18.09
C ASP A 576 -1.40 -19.98 18.62
N SER A 577 -2.01 -19.81 19.80
CA SER A 577 -2.99 -20.78 20.32
C SER A 577 -4.23 -20.90 19.41
N SER A 578 -4.68 -19.78 18.83
CA SER A 578 -5.79 -19.75 17.88
C SER A 578 -5.41 -20.40 16.55
N ASN A 579 -4.20 -20.13 16.03
CA ASN A 579 -3.66 -20.74 14.82
C ASN A 579 -3.56 -22.28 14.95
N VAL A 580 -3.12 -22.78 16.11
CA VAL A 580 -3.08 -24.23 16.40
C VAL A 580 -4.48 -24.84 16.45
N CYS A 581 -5.47 -24.13 17.01
CA CYS A 581 -6.86 -24.54 17.04
C CYS A 581 -7.47 -24.61 15.62
N ILE A 582 -7.32 -23.53 14.83
CA ILE A 582 -7.75 -23.45 13.43
C ILE A 582 -7.14 -24.59 12.61
N ALA A 583 -5.82 -24.81 12.72
CA ALA A 583 -5.14 -25.90 12.03
C ALA A 583 -5.64 -27.30 12.44
N SER A 584 -6.27 -27.45 13.63
CA SER A 584 -6.93 -28.68 14.04
C SER A 584 -8.33 -28.81 13.44
N LEU A 585 -9.14 -27.75 13.51
CA LEU A 585 -10.47 -27.71 12.89
C LEU A 585 -10.39 -27.93 11.37
N GLU A 586 -9.37 -27.39 10.69
CA GLU A 586 -9.12 -27.71 9.29
C GLU A 586 -8.74 -29.18 9.05
N ARG A 587 -8.01 -29.82 9.98
CA ARG A 587 -7.66 -31.25 9.87
C ARG A 587 -8.91 -32.12 10.01
N GLU A 588 -9.80 -31.76 10.92
CA GLU A 588 -11.12 -32.39 11.11
C GLU A 588 -12.04 -32.14 9.91
N MET A 589 -12.10 -30.91 9.38
CA MET A 589 -12.85 -30.60 8.15
C MET A 589 -12.33 -31.40 6.95
N ARG A 590 -11.00 -31.50 6.76
CA ARG A 590 -10.38 -32.32 5.71
C ARG A 590 -10.57 -33.83 5.91
N PHE A 591 -10.90 -34.28 7.12
CA PHE A 591 -11.31 -35.66 7.39
C PHE A 591 -12.79 -35.87 7.03
N LEU A 592 -13.68 -34.99 7.52
CA LEU A 592 -15.11 -35.04 7.26
C LEU A 592 -15.45 -34.89 5.76
N VAL A 593 -14.72 -34.07 5.00
CA VAL A 593 -14.86 -33.99 3.54
C VAL A 593 -14.59 -35.35 2.87
N LYS A 594 -13.52 -36.05 3.27
CA LYS A 594 -13.21 -37.39 2.74
C LYS A 594 -14.23 -38.44 3.14
N GLU A 595 -14.80 -38.32 4.33
CA GLU A 595 -15.88 -39.19 4.80
C GLU A 595 -17.16 -38.95 3.98
N VAL A 596 -17.51 -37.68 3.69
CA VAL A 596 -18.62 -37.33 2.79
C VAL A 596 -18.37 -37.79 1.35
N GLU A 597 -17.14 -37.70 0.84
CA GLU A 597 -16.75 -38.24 -0.47
C GLU A 597 -16.90 -39.77 -0.51
N GLY A 598 -16.41 -40.49 0.50
CA GLY A 598 -16.57 -41.94 0.62
C GLY A 598 -18.04 -42.37 0.74
N LEU A 599 -18.84 -41.64 1.54
CA LEU A 599 -20.29 -41.86 1.64
C LEU A 599 -20.98 -41.60 0.28
N ARG A 600 -20.59 -40.56 -0.45
CA ARG A 600 -21.10 -40.28 -1.80
C ARG A 600 -20.77 -41.43 -2.76
N GLU A 601 -19.54 -41.96 -2.77
CA GLU A 601 -19.20 -43.13 -3.57
C GLU A 601 -20.06 -44.36 -3.22
N THR A 602 -20.34 -44.59 -1.92
CA THR A 602 -21.24 -45.69 -1.53
C THR A 602 -22.66 -45.47 -2.03
N ALA A 603 -23.17 -44.23 -1.98
CA ALA A 603 -24.50 -43.89 -2.47
C ALA A 603 -24.60 -44.00 -4.00
N GLU A 604 -23.54 -43.65 -4.73
CA GLU A 604 -23.48 -43.82 -6.19
C GLU A 604 -23.38 -45.31 -6.57
N ARG A 605 -22.63 -46.14 -5.82
CA ARG A 605 -22.64 -47.61 -5.96
C ARG A 605 -24.00 -48.23 -5.67
N VAL A 606 -24.70 -47.81 -4.61
CA VAL A 606 -26.07 -48.27 -4.30
C VAL A 606 -27.03 -47.91 -5.43
N LYS A 607 -26.98 -46.66 -5.94
CA LYS A 607 -27.77 -46.25 -7.12
C LYS A 607 -27.42 -47.06 -8.38
N GLY A 608 -26.19 -47.58 -8.51
CA GLY A 608 -25.82 -48.56 -9.53
C GLY A 608 -26.60 -49.85 -9.35
N LEU A 609 -26.39 -50.53 -8.22
CA LEU A 609 -27.03 -51.81 -7.87
C LEU A 609 -28.56 -51.76 -7.92
N GLU A 610 -29.19 -50.62 -7.58
CA GLU A 610 -30.63 -50.46 -7.74
C GLU A 610 -31.08 -50.41 -9.22
N ARG A 611 -30.28 -49.88 -10.14
CA ARG A 611 -30.61 -49.92 -11.58
C ARG A 611 -30.49 -51.35 -12.09
N ASP A 612 -29.40 -52.02 -11.76
CA ASP A 612 -29.14 -53.42 -12.12
C ASP A 612 -30.29 -54.32 -11.62
N ASN A 613 -30.72 -54.14 -10.36
CA ASN A 613 -31.83 -54.89 -9.78
C ASN A 613 -33.19 -54.55 -10.43
N ARG A 614 -33.42 -53.29 -10.83
CA ARG A 614 -34.61 -52.91 -11.63
C ARG A 614 -34.58 -53.53 -13.03
N GLU A 615 -33.41 -53.70 -13.64
CA GLU A 615 -33.28 -54.32 -14.96
C GLU A 615 -33.39 -55.85 -14.91
N LEU A 616 -32.78 -56.49 -13.91
CA LEU A 616 -33.02 -57.91 -13.60
C LEU A 616 -34.49 -58.18 -13.30
N SER A 617 -35.17 -57.28 -12.58
CA SER A 617 -36.62 -57.38 -12.33
C SER A 617 -37.46 -57.22 -13.62
N LYS A 618 -37.08 -56.32 -14.53
CA LYS A 618 -37.71 -56.20 -15.87
C LYS A 618 -37.49 -57.47 -16.68
N GLN A 619 -36.27 -58.02 -16.70
CA GLN A 619 -35.93 -59.22 -17.43
C GLN A 619 -36.71 -60.43 -16.90
N ALA A 620 -36.73 -60.64 -15.59
CA ALA A 620 -37.54 -61.68 -14.96
C ALA A 620 -39.04 -61.56 -15.28
N ALA A 621 -39.58 -60.34 -15.38
CA ALA A 621 -40.97 -60.11 -15.80
C ALA A 621 -41.21 -60.35 -17.31
N ILE A 622 -40.19 -60.19 -18.17
CA ILE A 622 -40.23 -60.59 -19.58
C ILE A 622 -40.19 -62.12 -19.69
N ASP A 623 -39.26 -62.76 -19.00
CA ASP A 623 -39.09 -64.21 -18.97
C ASP A 623 -40.34 -64.91 -18.41
N GLN A 624 -40.98 -64.32 -17.39
CA GLN A 624 -42.23 -64.83 -16.83
C GLN A 624 -43.42 -64.69 -17.81
N ARG A 625 -43.44 -63.63 -18.64
CA ARG A 625 -44.44 -63.48 -19.70
C ARG A 625 -44.21 -64.45 -20.86
N THR A 626 -42.97 -64.63 -21.32
CA THR A 626 -42.67 -65.60 -22.39
C THR A 626 -42.90 -67.04 -21.92
N LEU A 627 -42.63 -67.36 -20.65
CA LEU A 627 -43.05 -68.63 -20.04
C LEU A 627 -44.58 -68.78 -19.95
N ALA A 628 -45.34 -67.69 -19.81
CA ALA A 628 -46.80 -67.75 -19.86
C ALA A 628 -47.31 -67.99 -21.28
N THR A 629 -46.83 -67.25 -22.29
CA THR A 629 -47.25 -67.45 -23.69
C THR A 629 -46.85 -68.83 -24.21
N LEU A 630 -45.63 -69.31 -23.91
CA LEU A 630 -45.20 -70.67 -24.27
C LEU A 630 -46.05 -71.76 -23.59
N ARG A 631 -46.59 -71.51 -22.38
CA ARG A 631 -47.55 -72.41 -21.73
C ARG A 631 -48.92 -72.39 -22.42
N GLU A 632 -49.42 -71.21 -22.80
CA GLU A 632 -50.68 -71.08 -23.55
C GLU A 632 -50.58 -71.71 -24.95
N GLU A 633 -49.47 -71.51 -25.67
CA GLU A 633 -49.18 -72.14 -26.95
C GLU A 633 -49.12 -73.67 -26.82
N LEU A 634 -48.37 -74.19 -25.83
CA LEU A 634 -48.28 -75.63 -25.53
C LEU A 634 -49.64 -76.24 -25.16
N VAL A 635 -50.46 -75.52 -24.39
CA VAL A 635 -51.84 -75.92 -24.09
C VAL A 635 -52.69 -75.90 -25.36
N SER A 636 -52.56 -74.89 -26.23
CA SER A 636 -53.31 -74.82 -27.48
C SER A 636 -52.95 -75.96 -28.44
N GLU A 637 -51.67 -76.35 -28.55
CA GLU A 637 -51.24 -77.49 -29.36
C GLU A 637 -51.64 -78.83 -28.75
N LYS A 638 -51.62 -78.98 -27.42
CA LYS A 638 -52.24 -80.13 -26.76
C LYS A 638 -53.73 -80.23 -27.06
N LEU A 639 -54.45 -79.10 -27.06
CA LEU A 639 -55.88 -79.06 -27.33
C LEU A 639 -56.19 -79.39 -28.81
N LYS A 640 -55.38 -78.89 -29.76
CA LYS A 640 -55.46 -79.25 -31.19
C LYS A 640 -55.10 -80.72 -31.44
N THR A 641 -54.06 -81.26 -30.82
CA THR A 641 -53.71 -82.69 -30.95
C THR A 641 -54.79 -83.58 -30.31
N GLN A 642 -55.36 -83.17 -29.18
CA GLN A 642 -56.51 -83.87 -28.59
C GLN A 642 -57.76 -83.79 -29.49
N GLN A 643 -58.05 -82.64 -30.12
CA GLN A 643 -59.11 -82.54 -31.13
C GLN A 643 -58.88 -83.47 -32.32
N ARG A 644 -57.66 -83.50 -32.87
CA ARG A 644 -57.31 -84.41 -33.99
C ARG A 644 -57.35 -85.88 -33.58
N ASN A 645 -57.00 -86.22 -32.34
CA ASN A 645 -57.18 -87.57 -31.81
C ASN A 645 -58.67 -87.93 -31.69
N ASN A 646 -59.51 -87.04 -31.15
CA ASN A 646 -60.96 -87.25 -31.08
C ASN A 646 -61.59 -87.37 -32.49
N GLU A 647 -61.08 -86.65 -33.48
CA GLU A 647 -61.48 -86.79 -34.90
C GLU A 647 -61.02 -88.13 -35.49
N LEU A 648 -59.80 -88.58 -35.19
CA LEU A 648 -59.30 -89.89 -35.59
C LEU A 648 -60.08 -91.04 -34.92
N GLU A 649 -60.47 -90.88 -33.65
CA GLU A 649 -61.34 -91.83 -32.93
C GLU A 649 -62.75 -91.86 -33.53
N ARG A 650 -63.33 -90.71 -33.89
CA ARG A 650 -64.59 -90.67 -34.65
C ARG A 650 -64.44 -91.32 -36.03
N LEU A 651 -63.37 -91.05 -36.76
CA LEU A 651 -63.13 -91.65 -38.08
C LEU A 651 -62.88 -93.15 -37.99
N ALA A 652 -62.19 -93.62 -36.95
CA ALA A 652 -62.02 -95.03 -36.64
C ALA A 652 -63.38 -95.68 -36.32
N HIS A 653 -64.20 -95.06 -35.47
CA HIS A 653 -65.54 -95.56 -35.16
C HIS A 653 -66.49 -95.51 -36.36
N ASP A 654 -66.43 -94.47 -37.20
CA ASP A 654 -67.17 -94.40 -38.47
C ASP A 654 -66.72 -95.49 -39.46
N LEU A 655 -65.44 -95.86 -39.46
CA LEU A 655 -64.90 -96.95 -40.27
C LEU A 655 -65.26 -98.33 -39.69
N GLU A 656 -65.31 -98.47 -38.37
CA GLU A 656 -65.76 -99.67 -37.66
C GLU A 656 -67.27 -99.89 -37.83
N MET A 657 -68.08 -98.85 -37.72
CA MET A 657 -69.52 -98.87 -38.04
C MET A 657 -69.77 -99.09 -39.54
N LYS A 658 -68.87 -98.61 -40.43
CA LYS A 658 -68.90 -98.98 -41.86
C LYS A 658 -68.53 -100.45 -42.05
N ALA A 659 -67.52 -100.98 -41.36
CA ALA A 659 -67.18 -102.41 -41.43
C ALA A 659 -68.33 -103.30 -40.94
N LEU A 660 -68.94 -102.98 -39.79
CA LEU A 660 -70.10 -103.69 -39.23
C LEU A 660 -71.35 -103.60 -40.13
N SER A 661 -71.58 -102.45 -40.78
CA SER A 661 -72.64 -102.33 -41.80
C SER A 661 -72.28 -103.02 -43.12
N GLN A 662 -71.00 -103.23 -43.42
CA GLN A 662 -70.53 -103.88 -44.64
C GLN A 662 -70.50 -105.41 -44.51
N GLU A 663 -70.17 -105.96 -43.34
CA GLU A 663 -70.34 -107.39 -43.03
C GLU A 663 -71.82 -107.80 -43.06
N SER A 664 -72.72 -106.94 -42.57
CA SER A 664 -74.17 -107.21 -42.56
C SER A 664 -74.88 -106.99 -43.90
N LEU A 665 -74.25 -106.35 -44.90
CA LEU A 665 -74.81 -106.12 -46.25
C LEU A 665 -74.21 -107.00 -47.35
N LEU A 666 -73.20 -107.82 -47.06
CA LEU A 666 -72.59 -108.73 -48.04
C LEU A 666 -73.37 -110.05 -48.27
N GLN A 667 -74.68 -110.09 -47.98
CA GLN A 667 -75.52 -111.27 -48.21
C GLN A 667 -76.85 -111.04 -48.94
N GLN A 668 -77.10 -109.87 -49.56
CA GLN A 668 -78.18 -109.76 -50.56
C GLN A 668 -77.98 -108.69 -51.65
N SER A 669 -78.01 -109.17 -52.90
CA SER A 669 -78.33 -108.48 -54.17
C SER A 669 -77.82 -107.05 -54.45
N PHE A 670 -77.02 -106.97 -55.53
CA PHE A 670 -76.84 -105.82 -56.41
C PHE A 670 -78.14 -105.05 -56.78
N PHE A 671 -77.95 -103.78 -57.19
CA PHE A 671 -78.97 -102.76 -57.52
C PHE A 671 -79.74 -102.21 -56.29
N PRO A 672 -80.00 -100.88 -56.17
CA PRO A 672 -80.09 -99.90 -57.26
C PRO A 672 -79.45 -98.51 -56.96
N LEU A 673 -78.15 -98.31 -57.23
CA LEU A 673 -77.53 -96.96 -57.22
C LEU A 673 -77.56 -96.26 -58.60
N CYS A 674 -77.64 -97.02 -59.69
CA CYS A 674 -77.66 -96.50 -61.06
C CYS A 674 -78.97 -95.76 -61.41
N SER A 675 -80.11 -96.12 -60.81
CA SER A 675 -81.39 -95.47 -61.11
C SER A 675 -81.47 -94.03 -60.60
N ARG A 676 -80.84 -93.71 -59.46
CA ARG A 676 -80.86 -92.34 -58.90
C ARG A 676 -80.00 -91.37 -59.71
N PHE A 677 -78.82 -91.82 -60.19
CA PHE A 677 -78.02 -91.04 -61.14
C PHE A 677 -78.74 -90.91 -62.48
N LYS A 678 -79.29 -92.00 -63.05
CA LYS A 678 -80.06 -91.92 -64.30
C LYS A 678 -81.32 -91.06 -64.20
N MET A 679 -82.00 -91.01 -63.05
CA MET A 679 -83.09 -90.06 -62.84
C MET A 679 -82.56 -88.61 -62.87
N LEU A 680 -81.49 -88.30 -62.12
CA LEU A 680 -80.90 -86.96 -62.16
C LEU A 680 -80.41 -86.57 -63.57
N GLU A 681 -79.74 -87.47 -64.28
CA GLU A 681 -79.30 -87.28 -65.67
C GLU A 681 -80.48 -87.09 -66.62
N SER A 682 -81.53 -87.92 -66.53
CA SER A 682 -82.74 -87.78 -67.37
C SER A 682 -83.56 -86.53 -67.05
N GLU A 683 -83.58 -86.09 -65.79
CA GLU A 683 -84.28 -84.88 -65.36
C GLU A 683 -83.52 -83.63 -65.83
N LEU A 684 -82.20 -83.64 -65.69
CA LEU A 684 -81.29 -82.59 -66.19
C LEU A 684 -81.25 -82.58 -67.73
N GLU A 685 -81.25 -83.74 -68.41
CA GLU A 685 -81.49 -83.87 -69.85
C GLU A 685 -82.87 -83.37 -70.26
N SER A 686 -83.93 -83.63 -69.49
CA SER A 686 -85.28 -83.15 -69.81
C SER A 686 -85.37 -81.63 -69.66
N SER A 687 -84.64 -81.07 -68.69
CA SER A 687 -84.52 -79.63 -68.46
C SER A 687 -83.67 -78.98 -69.56
N LEU A 688 -82.55 -79.59 -69.94
CA LEU A 688 -81.74 -79.18 -71.09
C LEU A 688 -82.55 -79.27 -72.38
N LYS A 689 -83.22 -80.40 -72.68
CA LYS A 689 -84.10 -80.54 -73.86
C LYS A 689 -85.26 -79.55 -73.82
N LYS A 690 -85.89 -79.24 -72.69
CA LYS A 690 -86.91 -78.17 -72.59
C LYS A 690 -86.30 -76.79 -72.86
N SER A 691 -85.12 -76.48 -72.32
CA SER A 691 -84.42 -75.21 -72.53
C SER A 691 -83.94 -75.05 -73.98
N LEU A 692 -83.42 -76.12 -74.57
CA LEU A 692 -82.99 -76.20 -75.97
C LEU A 692 -84.20 -76.09 -76.90
N ARG A 693 -85.30 -76.80 -76.62
CA ARG A 693 -86.55 -76.70 -77.38
C ARG A 693 -87.20 -75.32 -77.25
N ILE A 694 -87.21 -74.70 -76.08
CA ILE A 694 -87.65 -73.29 -75.91
C ILE A 694 -86.72 -72.32 -76.67
N LYS A 695 -85.43 -72.64 -76.85
CA LYS A 695 -84.52 -71.87 -77.71
C LYS A 695 -84.70 -72.18 -79.19
N GLU A 696 -84.99 -73.42 -79.58
CA GLU A 696 -85.33 -73.83 -80.95
C GLU A 696 -86.66 -73.22 -81.36
N ASP A 697 -87.69 -73.26 -80.52
CA ASP A 697 -88.99 -72.61 -80.73
C ASP A 697 -88.83 -71.08 -80.78
N LYS A 698 -87.93 -70.48 -79.97
CA LYS A 698 -87.61 -69.04 -80.06
C LYS A 698 -86.77 -68.69 -81.30
N MET A 699 -85.84 -69.53 -81.72
CA MET A 699 -85.09 -69.34 -82.96
C MET A 699 -86.03 -69.51 -84.15
N ALA A 700 -86.82 -70.57 -84.22
CA ALA A 700 -87.86 -70.78 -85.22
C ALA A 700 -88.94 -69.68 -85.23
N ALA A 701 -89.29 -69.08 -84.09
CA ALA A 701 -90.20 -67.93 -84.04
C ALA A 701 -89.52 -66.60 -84.44
N LEU A 702 -88.22 -66.43 -84.18
CA LEU A 702 -87.44 -65.29 -84.64
C LEU A 702 -87.08 -65.41 -86.13
N GLU A 703 -86.80 -66.62 -86.61
CA GLU A 703 -86.62 -67.00 -88.00
C GLU A 703 -87.94 -66.89 -88.74
N ALA A 704 -89.07 -67.36 -88.20
CA ALA A 704 -90.39 -67.12 -88.77
C ALA A 704 -90.68 -65.62 -88.86
N ARG A 705 -90.46 -64.82 -87.79
CA ARG A 705 -90.63 -63.36 -87.85
C ARG A 705 -89.63 -62.65 -88.77
N LEU A 706 -88.41 -63.18 -88.93
CA LEU A 706 -87.42 -62.65 -89.87
C LEU A 706 -87.79 -63.03 -91.31
N GLN A 707 -88.31 -64.24 -91.53
CA GLN A 707 -88.78 -64.73 -92.81
C GLN A 707 -90.05 -63.98 -93.21
N GLU A 708 -91.02 -63.80 -92.31
CA GLU A 708 -92.17 -62.90 -92.45
C GLU A 708 -91.76 -61.46 -92.69
N SER A 709 -90.74 -60.94 -91.98
CA SER A 709 -90.21 -59.60 -92.27
C SER A 709 -89.52 -59.54 -93.64
N SER A 710 -88.91 -60.63 -94.10
CA SER A 710 -88.26 -60.74 -95.41
C SER A 710 -89.27 -60.95 -96.55
N THR A 711 -90.35 -61.69 -96.32
CA THR A 711 -91.44 -61.91 -97.27
C THR A 711 -92.37 -60.71 -97.29
N LEU A 712 -92.56 -60.00 -96.18
CA LEU A 712 -93.21 -58.68 -96.16
C LEU A 712 -92.32 -57.62 -96.82
N ASN A 713 -90.98 -57.68 -96.68
CA ASN A 713 -90.08 -56.83 -97.47
C ASN A 713 -90.06 -57.22 -98.96
N GLN A 714 -90.18 -58.51 -99.30
CA GLN A 714 -90.32 -58.94 -100.70
C GLN A 714 -91.70 -58.58 -101.24
N GLN A 715 -92.77 -58.68 -100.47
CA GLN A 715 -94.11 -58.23 -100.82
C GLN A 715 -94.13 -56.72 -100.98
N LEU A 716 -93.61 -55.93 -100.05
CA LEU A 716 -93.48 -54.48 -100.22
C LEU A 716 -92.59 -54.09 -101.41
N ARG A 717 -91.55 -54.87 -101.75
CA ARG A 717 -90.73 -54.66 -102.97
C ARG A 717 -91.41 -55.17 -104.26
N GLN A 718 -92.29 -56.15 -104.17
CA GLN A 718 -93.12 -56.65 -105.25
C GLN A 718 -94.32 -55.73 -105.47
N GLU A 719 -94.89 -55.15 -104.42
CA GLU A 719 -95.94 -54.12 -104.43
C GLU A 719 -95.38 -52.79 -104.92
N LEU A 720 -94.17 -52.38 -104.52
CA LEU A 720 -93.50 -51.24 -105.16
C LEU A 720 -93.19 -51.50 -106.66
N LYS A 721 -93.25 -52.75 -107.11
CA LYS A 721 -93.09 -53.16 -108.52
C LYS A 721 -94.44 -53.34 -109.23
N THR A 722 -95.49 -53.84 -108.56
CA THR A 722 -96.85 -53.96 -109.11
C THR A 722 -97.66 -52.68 -108.99
N VAL A 723 -97.28 -51.73 -108.14
CA VAL A 723 -97.79 -50.34 -108.13
C VAL A 723 -97.18 -49.54 -109.28
N LYS A 724 -95.92 -49.82 -109.66
CA LYS A 724 -95.36 -49.31 -110.93
C LYS A 724 -96.09 -49.92 -112.13
N LEU A 725 -96.25 -51.24 -112.17
CA LEU A 725 -96.96 -51.92 -113.26
C LEU A 725 -98.48 -51.66 -113.26
N SER A 726 -99.11 -51.29 -112.13
CA SER A 726 -100.55 -50.96 -112.08
C SER A 726 -100.82 -49.52 -112.47
N TYR A 727 -99.87 -48.60 -112.28
CA TYR A 727 -99.91 -47.28 -112.92
C TYR A 727 -99.89 -47.41 -114.45
N GLU A 728 -99.06 -48.31 -114.98
CA GLU A 728 -98.98 -48.62 -116.42
C GLU A 728 -100.21 -49.43 -116.91
N ALA A 729 -100.75 -50.36 -116.10
CA ALA A 729 -101.96 -51.13 -116.45
C ALA A 729 -103.28 -50.35 -116.32
N LEU A 730 -103.34 -49.30 -115.49
CA LEU A 730 -104.48 -48.37 -115.43
C LEU A 730 -104.63 -47.54 -116.72
N GLN A 731 -103.63 -47.53 -117.60
CA GLN A 731 -103.68 -46.85 -118.90
C GLN A 731 -104.13 -47.76 -120.05
N GLN A 732 -104.39 -49.06 -119.82
CA GLN A 732 -104.86 -50.03 -120.83
C GLN A 732 -106.05 -50.90 -120.39
N ARG A 733 -106.80 -50.49 -119.35
CA ARG A 733 -108.10 -51.07 -118.98
C ARG A 733 -109.17 -50.00 -118.76
N HIS A 734 -109.36 -49.18 -119.78
CA HIS A 734 -110.46 -48.21 -119.88
C HIS A 734 -111.51 -48.64 -120.94
N GLU A 735 -111.46 -49.90 -121.34
CA GLU A 735 -112.35 -50.54 -122.33
C GLU A 735 -112.77 -51.92 -121.75
N GLU A 736 -114.04 -52.32 -121.96
CA GLU A 736 -114.70 -53.57 -121.49
C GLU A 736 -114.82 -53.73 -119.95
N GLU A 737 -115.88 -53.35 -119.20
CA GLU A 737 -117.36 -53.33 -119.30
C GLU A 737 -118.13 -54.44 -118.52
N TRP A 738 -118.68 -54.05 -117.34
CA TRP A 738 -119.98 -54.48 -116.74
C TRP A 738 -120.20 -55.95 -116.27
N THR A 739 -121.21 -56.31 -115.46
CA THR A 739 -122.48 -55.63 -115.07
C THR A 739 -122.78 -55.66 -113.54
N ALA A 740 -124.05 -55.70 -113.09
CA ALA A 740 -124.48 -55.41 -111.71
C ALA A 740 -125.71 -56.23 -111.23
N SER A 741 -126.17 -56.03 -109.98
CA SER A 741 -127.17 -56.86 -109.27
C SER A 741 -128.62 -56.33 -109.24
N SER A 742 -129.59 -57.27 -109.23
CA SER A 742 -130.96 -57.23 -108.65
C SER A 742 -132.23 -57.01 -109.53
N SER A 743 -133.28 -57.80 -109.19
CA SER A 743 -134.76 -57.58 -109.32
C SER A 743 -135.61 -58.14 -110.51
N THR A 744 -136.29 -59.28 -110.25
CA THR A 744 -137.65 -59.70 -110.73
C THR A 744 -137.81 -60.26 -112.21
N PRO A 745 -139.00 -60.70 -112.72
CA PRO A 745 -139.32 -62.11 -113.08
C PRO A 745 -139.94 -62.27 -114.53
N PRO A 746 -140.86 -63.22 -114.93
CA PRO A 746 -141.38 -64.53 -114.42
C PRO A 746 -141.51 -65.68 -115.49
N ARG A 747 -142.21 -66.82 -115.15
CA ARG A 747 -142.92 -67.80 -116.05
C ARG A 747 -142.04 -68.75 -116.94
N GLU A 748 -142.46 -69.91 -117.51
CA GLU A 748 -143.65 -70.83 -117.43
C GLU A 748 -143.42 -72.24 -118.08
N THR A 749 -144.08 -73.32 -117.57
CA THR A 749 -144.42 -74.65 -118.24
C THR A 749 -143.33 -75.60 -118.81
N GLY A 750 -143.59 -76.92 -119.02
CA GLY A 750 -144.76 -77.77 -118.69
C GLY A 750 -144.90 -79.09 -119.51
N LYS A 751 -146.08 -79.75 -119.42
CA LYS A 751 -146.54 -81.06 -120.01
C LYS A 751 -146.10 -82.33 -119.22
N VAL A 752 -146.82 -83.46 -119.19
CA VAL A 752 -147.92 -84.09 -120.00
C VAL A 752 -149.02 -84.61 -119.00
N MET A 753 -150.35 -84.37 -119.15
CA MET A 753 -151.38 -85.05 -119.99
C MET A 753 -151.55 -86.58 -119.73
N SER A 754 -152.71 -87.25 -119.83
CA SER A 754 -154.13 -86.81 -119.84
C SER A 754 -155.11 -87.98 -119.56
N GLU A 755 -156.35 -87.61 -119.24
CA GLU A 755 -157.66 -88.31 -119.32
C GLU A 755 -157.79 -89.78 -119.81
N TRP A 756 -158.45 -90.62 -118.98
CA TRP A 756 -159.60 -91.46 -119.39
C TRP A 756 -160.48 -91.69 -118.14
N LEU A 757 -161.62 -91.04 -117.90
CA LEU A 757 -162.78 -90.67 -118.73
C LEU A 757 -163.83 -91.78 -118.93
N ARG A 758 -164.60 -92.01 -117.84
CA ARG A 758 -166.06 -92.18 -117.90
C ARG A 758 -166.56 -93.42 -118.67
N GLU A 759 -166.33 -94.58 -118.08
CA GLU A 759 -167.30 -95.69 -118.02
C GLU A 759 -167.46 -96.14 -116.55
N SER A 760 -168.65 -96.47 -116.04
CA SER A 760 -169.97 -95.96 -116.45
C SER A 760 -170.93 -95.92 -115.25
N GLN A 761 -172.13 -95.39 -115.47
CA GLN A 761 -173.11 -95.00 -114.45
C GLN A 761 -173.78 -96.20 -113.75
N GLU A 762 -173.28 -96.65 -112.59
CA GLU A 762 -174.10 -97.57 -111.74
C GLU A 762 -173.83 -97.55 -110.22
N ALA A 763 -172.68 -97.06 -109.74
CA ALA A 763 -172.36 -97.00 -108.30
C ALA A 763 -173.08 -95.89 -107.49
N THR A 764 -174.19 -95.35 -107.99
CA THR A 764 -174.84 -94.10 -107.56
C THR A 764 -175.73 -94.20 -106.30
N LYS A 765 -175.40 -95.07 -105.33
CA LYS A 765 -176.17 -95.22 -104.07
C LYS A 765 -175.39 -95.10 -102.76
N GLU A 766 -174.10 -95.39 -102.72
CA GLU A 766 -173.33 -95.33 -101.45
C GLU A 766 -172.67 -93.97 -101.16
N LEU A 767 -172.47 -93.13 -102.19
CA LEU A 767 -171.71 -91.88 -102.07
C LEU A 767 -172.40 -90.83 -101.16
N LEU A 768 -173.72 -90.93 -100.94
CA LEU A 768 -174.46 -90.06 -100.02
C LEU A 768 -174.01 -90.21 -98.55
N LYS A 769 -173.42 -91.34 -98.13
CA LYS A 769 -172.92 -91.54 -96.76
C LYS A 769 -171.55 -90.92 -96.51
N LEU A 770 -170.77 -90.64 -97.57
CA LEU A 770 -169.41 -90.11 -97.45
C LEU A 770 -169.37 -88.59 -97.25
N LYS A 771 -170.43 -87.88 -97.63
CA LYS A 771 -170.48 -86.41 -97.55
C LYS A 771 -170.42 -85.89 -96.11
N ASP A 772 -171.13 -86.55 -95.19
CA ASP A 772 -171.25 -86.09 -93.80
C ASP A 772 -169.99 -86.37 -92.97
N ARG A 773 -169.15 -87.32 -93.41
CA ARG A 773 -167.89 -87.69 -92.72
C ARG A 773 -166.75 -86.68 -92.97
N LEU A 774 -166.80 -85.92 -94.06
CA LEU A 774 -165.72 -84.99 -94.45
C LEU A 774 -165.72 -83.70 -93.59
N ILE A 775 -166.91 -83.17 -93.31
CA ILE A 775 -167.15 -81.90 -92.59
C ILE A 775 -166.66 -81.94 -91.12
N GLU A 776 -166.51 -83.14 -90.56
CA GLU A 776 -165.95 -83.37 -89.22
C GLU A 776 -164.41 -83.33 -89.21
N VAL A 777 -163.77 -83.87 -90.25
CA VAL A 777 -162.29 -83.89 -90.39
C VAL A 777 -161.74 -82.49 -90.65
N GLU A 778 -162.41 -81.69 -91.48
CA GLU A 778 -161.98 -80.31 -91.81
C GLU A 778 -161.93 -79.41 -90.58
N ARG A 779 -162.85 -79.59 -89.60
CA ARG A 779 -162.83 -78.83 -88.33
C ARG A 779 -161.64 -79.19 -87.45
N ASN A 780 -161.34 -80.48 -87.32
CA ASN A 780 -160.24 -80.96 -86.47
C ASN A 780 -158.85 -80.58 -87.02
N ASN A 781 -158.73 -80.37 -88.34
CA ASN A 781 -157.48 -79.91 -88.93
C ASN A 781 -157.19 -78.42 -88.61
N ALA A 782 -158.23 -77.58 -88.60
CA ALA A 782 -158.11 -76.15 -88.33
C ALA A 782 -157.68 -75.83 -86.88
N THR A 783 -158.08 -76.64 -85.89
CA THR A 783 -157.65 -76.47 -84.50
C THR A 783 -156.17 -76.79 -84.30
N LEU A 784 -155.67 -77.86 -84.93
CA LEU A 784 -154.27 -78.28 -84.83
C LEU A 784 -153.30 -77.26 -85.46
N GLU A 785 -153.71 -76.56 -86.53
CA GLU A 785 -152.86 -75.50 -87.10
C GLU A 785 -152.78 -74.25 -86.21
N ALA A 786 -153.82 -73.95 -85.42
CA ALA A 786 -153.78 -72.87 -84.44
C ALA A 786 -152.81 -73.19 -83.28
N GLU A 787 -152.85 -74.43 -82.76
CA GLU A 787 -151.90 -74.91 -81.74
C GLU A 787 -150.45 -74.86 -82.25
N ARG A 788 -150.20 -75.28 -83.50
CA ARG A 788 -148.87 -75.20 -84.12
C ARG A 788 -148.33 -73.77 -84.17
N GLN A 789 -149.18 -72.79 -84.49
CA GLN A 789 -148.80 -71.38 -84.51
C GLN A 789 -148.51 -70.82 -83.11
N ALA A 790 -149.30 -71.21 -82.10
CA ALA A 790 -149.06 -70.82 -80.70
C ALA A 790 -147.71 -71.34 -80.18
N MET A 791 -147.38 -72.60 -80.47
CA MET A 791 -146.07 -73.19 -80.09
C MET A 791 -144.90 -72.49 -80.79
N GLN A 792 -145.03 -72.11 -82.07
CA GLN A 792 -144.00 -71.34 -82.79
C GLN A 792 -143.81 -69.93 -82.23
N ALA A 793 -144.85 -69.31 -81.66
CA ALA A 793 -144.71 -68.02 -80.98
C ALA A 793 -143.94 -68.14 -79.65
N GLN A 794 -144.22 -69.17 -78.84
CA GLN A 794 -143.48 -69.44 -77.60
C GLN A 794 -142.00 -69.72 -77.86
N LEU A 795 -141.69 -70.49 -78.91
CA LEU A 795 -140.30 -70.85 -79.25
C LEU A 795 -139.49 -69.59 -79.60
N ARG A 796 -140.02 -68.69 -80.43
CA ARG A 796 -139.41 -67.38 -80.73
C ARG A 796 -139.23 -66.49 -79.49
N GLN A 797 -140.16 -66.56 -78.54
CA GLN A 797 -140.02 -65.80 -77.30
C GLN A 797 -138.85 -66.33 -76.46
N LEU A 798 -138.67 -67.66 -76.37
CA LEU A 798 -137.53 -68.29 -75.70
C LEU A 798 -136.20 -68.00 -76.42
N GLU A 799 -136.17 -68.02 -77.75
CA GLU A 799 -135.01 -67.61 -78.56
C GLU A 799 -134.59 -66.17 -78.22
N SER A 800 -135.53 -65.21 -78.25
CA SER A 800 -135.25 -63.81 -77.92
C SER A 800 -134.80 -63.59 -76.46
N GLN A 801 -135.29 -64.42 -75.52
CA GLN A 801 -134.83 -64.40 -74.13
C GLN A 801 -133.40 -64.96 -74.02
N SER A 802 -133.10 -66.06 -74.72
CA SER A 802 -131.76 -66.64 -74.78
C SER A 802 -130.74 -65.64 -75.35
N ASP A 803 -131.06 -64.96 -76.46
CA ASP A 803 -130.20 -63.93 -77.05
C ASP A 803 -129.96 -62.76 -76.10
N SER A 804 -130.99 -62.34 -75.35
CA SER A 804 -130.85 -61.28 -74.34
C SER A 804 -129.91 -61.65 -73.19
N GLN A 805 -129.97 -62.92 -72.74
CA GLN A 805 -129.07 -63.45 -71.71
C GLN A 805 -127.65 -63.64 -72.26
N GLN A 806 -127.51 -64.13 -73.50
CA GLN A 806 -126.23 -64.26 -74.20
C GLN A 806 -125.52 -62.91 -74.32
N ALA A 807 -126.25 -61.85 -74.68
CA ALA A 807 -125.74 -60.48 -74.74
C ALA A 807 -125.34 -59.94 -73.37
N GLN A 808 -126.11 -60.23 -72.31
CA GLN A 808 -125.80 -59.82 -70.94
C GLN A 808 -124.55 -60.54 -70.40
N VAL A 809 -124.37 -61.84 -70.70
CA VAL A 809 -123.15 -62.59 -70.37
C VAL A 809 -121.93 -62.01 -71.09
N LEU A 810 -122.03 -61.69 -72.39
CA LEU A 810 -120.96 -61.04 -73.14
C LEU A 810 -120.60 -59.64 -72.59
N ALA A 811 -121.58 -58.87 -72.13
CA ALA A 811 -121.35 -57.59 -71.46
C ALA A 811 -120.59 -57.76 -70.13
N LEU A 812 -121.01 -58.73 -69.29
CA LEU A 812 -120.34 -59.05 -68.03
C LEU A 812 -118.92 -59.61 -68.25
N GLN A 813 -118.69 -60.41 -69.30
CA GLN A 813 -117.34 -60.88 -69.66
C GLN A 813 -116.43 -59.72 -70.08
N ARG A 814 -116.94 -58.74 -70.84
CA ARG A 814 -116.19 -57.51 -71.18
C ARG A 814 -115.87 -56.66 -69.95
N GLN A 815 -116.80 -56.57 -69.00
CA GLN A 815 -116.59 -55.86 -67.74
C GLN A 815 -115.57 -56.59 -66.83
N ALA A 816 -115.60 -57.93 -66.79
CA ALA A 816 -114.61 -58.72 -66.07
C ALA A 816 -113.21 -58.56 -66.69
N ALA A 817 -113.11 -58.59 -68.02
CA ALA A 817 -111.86 -58.35 -68.74
C ALA A 817 -111.27 -56.95 -68.44
N SER A 818 -112.09 -55.89 -68.52
CA SER A 818 -111.59 -54.53 -68.23
C SER A 818 -111.23 -54.34 -66.75
N LEU A 819 -111.92 -55.00 -65.82
CA LEU A 819 -111.51 -55.02 -64.40
C LEU A 819 -110.20 -55.79 -64.19
N GLN A 820 -109.96 -56.87 -64.94
CA GLN A 820 -108.70 -57.63 -64.91
C GLN A 820 -107.53 -56.81 -65.50
N GLU A 821 -107.75 -56.10 -66.61
CA GLU A 821 -106.79 -55.15 -67.17
C GLU A 821 -106.44 -54.04 -66.17
N ASN A 822 -107.45 -53.39 -65.57
CA ASN A 822 -107.24 -52.38 -64.54
C ASN A 822 -106.48 -52.94 -63.31
N ASN A 823 -106.75 -54.18 -62.91
CA ASN A 823 -106.02 -54.82 -61.81
C ASN A 823 -104.53 -55.06 -62.17
N THR A 824 -104.23 -55.52 -63.39
CA THR A 824 -102.83 -55.68 -63.84
C THR A 824 -102.10 -54.34 -64.03
N ALA A 825 -102.80 -53.28 -64.45
CA ALA A 825 -102.27 -51.92 -64.48
C ALA A 825 -101.93 -51.39 -63.07
N LEU A 826 -102.79 -51.63 -62.08
CA LEU A 826 -102.52 -51.25 -60.68
C LEU A 826 -101.40 -52.09 -60.07
N GLN A 827 -101.32 -53.39 -60.35
CA GLN A 827 -100.21 -54.24 -59.89
C GLN A 827 -98.87 -53.82 -60.48
N THR A 828 -98.81 -53.48 -61.78
CA THR A 828 -97.57 -53.00 -62.42
C THR A 828 -97.17 -51.61 -61.93
N HIS A 829 -98.12 -50.69 -61.71
CA HIS A 829 -97.81 -49.40 -61.11
C HIS A 829 -97.28 -49.54 -59.66
N ASN A 830 -97.88 -50.42 -58.84
CA ASN A 830 -97.42 -50.70 -57.49
C ASN A 830 -96.02 -51.35 -57.49
N ALA A 831 -95.73 -52.27 -58.43
CA ALA A 831 -94.39 -52.82 -58.62
C ALA A 831 -93.35 -51.75 -59.00
N ASN A 832 -93.72 -50.79 -59.86
CA ASN A 832 -92.84 -49.66 -60.20
C ASN A 832 -92.58 -48.76 -58.98
N LEU A 833 -93.62 -48.39 -58.22
CA LEU A 833 -93.47 -47.62 -56.98
C LEU A 833 -92.62 -48.36 -55.92
N GLN A 834 -92.68 -49.69 -55.86
CA GLN A 834 -91.82 -50.51 -55.00
C GLN A 834 -90.34 -50.44 -55.42
N VAL A 835 -90.05 -50.33 -56.73
CA VAL A 835 -88.69 -50.14 -57.28
C VAL A 835 -88.21 -48.69 -57.10
N GLU A 836 -89.06 -47.68 -57.30
CA GLU A 836 -88.73 -46.29 -56.99
C GLU A 836 -88.43 -46.11 -55.50
N LYS A 837 -89.23 -46.72 -54.62
CA LYS A 837 -88.99 -46.72 -53.17
C LYS A 837 -87.68 -47.43 -52.79
N SER A 838 -87.33 -48.55 -53.41
CA SER A 838 -86.08 -49.25 -53.11
C SER A 838 -84.84 -48.51 -53.64
N THR A 839 -84.93 -47.92 -54.83
CA THR A 839 -83.86 -47.09 -55.40
C THR A 839 -83.66 -45.80 -54.63
N LEU A 840 -84.73 -45.06 -54.27
CA LEU A 840 -84.65 -43.88 -53.39
C LEU A 840 -84.09 -44.23 -52.00
N ASN A 841 -84.47 -45.37 -51.42
CA ASN A 841 -83.86 -45.84 -50.16
C ASN A 841 -82.36 -46.11 -50.32
N SER A 842 -81.92 -46.71 -51.44
CA SER A 842 -80.49 -46.95 -51.70
C SER A 842 -79.70 -45.65 -51.92
N GLN A 843 -80.29 -44.65 -52.57
CA GLN A 843 -79.70 -43.32 -52.75
C GLN A 843 -79.61 -42.58 -51.41
N SER A 844 -80.67 -42.63 -50.59
CA SER A 844 -80.69 -42.09 -49.23
C SER A 844 -79.61 -42.73 -48.35
N ALA A 845 -79.47 -44.06 -48.38
CA ALA A 845 -78.41 -44.77 -47.67
C ALA A 845 -77.00 -44.39 -48.16
N SER A 846 -76.82 -44.20 -49.48
CA SER A 846 -75.55 -43.74 -50.06
C SER A 846 -75.21 -42.29 -49.63
N LEU A 847 -76.18 -41.39 -49.59
CA LEU A 847 -76.00 -40.01 -49.16
C LEU A 847 -75.75 -39.91 -47.64
N MET A 848 -76.39 -40.78 -46.84
CA MET A 848 -76.11 -40.93 -45.41
C MET A 848 -74.68 -41.42 -45.18
N ALA A 849 -74.21 -42.42 -45.94
CA ALA A 849 -72.83 -42.91 -45.86
C ALA A 849 -71.81 -41.83 -46.27
N GLN A 850 -72.09 -41.07 -47.33
CA GLN A 850 -71.23 -39.94 -47.75
C GLN A 850 -71.20 -38.82 -46.70
N ASN A 851 -72.34 -38.46 -46.10
CA ASN A 851 -72.36 -37.47 -45.00
C ASN A 851 -71.59 -37.95 -43.77
N ALA A 852 -71.72 -39.22 -43.37
CA ALA A 852 -70.95 -39.78 -42.27
C ALA A 852 -69.44 -39.78 -42.57
N GLN A 853 -69.04 -40.11 -43.80
CA GLN A 853 -67.64 -40.05 -44.24
C GLN A 853 -67.11 -38.61 -44.26
N LEU A 854 -67.90 -37.63 -44.71
CA LEU A 854 -67.54 -36.22 -44.68
C LEU A 854 -67.43 -35.66 -43.26
N GLN A 855 -68.32 -36.06 -42.33
CA GLN A 855 -68.21 -35.72 -40.91
C GLN A 855 -66.96 -36.33 -40.26
N GLN A 856 -66.59 -37.55 -40.64
CA GLN A 856 -65.36 -38.19 -40.17
C GLN A 856 -64.10 -37.52 -40.75
N GLN A 857 -64.14 -37.06 -42.01
CA GLN A 857 -63.06 -36.26 -42.60
C GLN A 857 -62.96 -34.88 -41.95
N GLN A 858 -64.08 -34.19 -41.73
CA GLN A 858 -64.11 -32.89 -41.05
C GLN A 858 -63.49 -32.99 -39.65
N SER A 859 -63.99 -33.91 -38.81
CA SER A 859 -63.46 -34.10 -37.45
C SER A 859 -61.99 -34.55 -37.43
N GLY A 860 -61.53 -35.29 -38.44
CA GLY A 860 -60.11 -35.55 -38.67
C GLY A 860 -59.32 -34.26 -38.91
N THR A 861 -59.72 -33.45 -39.89
CA THR A 861 -59.03 -32.17 -40.22
C THR A 861 -59.12 -31.14 -39.10
N GLU A 862 -60.18 -31.14 -38.29
CA GLU A 862 -60.30 -30.31 -37.08
C GLU A 862 -59.33 -30.78 -35.99
N SER A 863 -59.15 -32.09 -35.82
CA SER A 863 -58.16 -32.65 -34.90
C SER A 863 -56.72 -32.35 -35.32
N GLU A 864 -56.41 -32.45 -36.62
CA GLU A 864 -55.12 -32.07 -37.20
C GLU A 864 -54.84 -30.57 -37.05
N ARG A 865 -55.83 -29.71 -37.35
CA ARG A 865 -55.77 -28.25 -37.14
C ARG A 865 -55.48 -27.92 -35.67
N ASP A 866 -56.15 -28.58 -34.74
CA ASP A 866 -55.97 -28.32 -33.31
C ASP A 866 -54.66 -28.91 -32.77
N GLY A 867 -54.14 -29.96 -33.40
CA GLY A 867 -52.76 -30.42 -33.22
C GLY A 867 -51.75 -29.35 -33.61
N ALA A 868 -51.79 -28.90 -34.86
CA ALA A 868 -50.92 -27.83 -35.38
C ALA A 868 -51.08 -26.50 -34.64
N MET A 869 -52.27 -26.21 -34.07
CA MET A 869 -52.47 -25.03 -33.22
C MET A 869 -51.70 -25.15 -31.90
N ARG A 870 -51.72 -26.32 -31.25
CA ARG A 870 -50.96 -26.57 -30.01
C ARG A 870 -49.46 -26.49 -30.29
N GLU A 871 -48.97 -27.19 -31.32
CA GLU A 871 -47.55 -27.16 -31.72
C GLU A 871 -47.06 -25.73 -32.00
N ARG A 872 -47.86 -24.89 -32.67
CA ARG A 872 -47.52 -23.49 -32.92
C ARG A 872 -47.52 -22.64 -31.65
N GLU A 873 -48.34 -22.95 -30.66
CA GLU A 873 -48.38 -22.25 -29.38
C GLU A 873 -47.24 -22.71 -28.45
N ASP A 874 -46.92 -23.99 -28.43
CA ASP A 874 -45.74 -24.54 -27.75
C ASP A 874 -44.44 -23.92 -28.32
N LEU A 875 -44.34 -23.80 -29.65
CA LEU A 875 -43.25 -23.11 -30.34
C LEU A 875 -43.20 -21.60 -30.00
N ARG A 876 -44.34 -20.92 -29.81
CA ARG A 876 -44.37 -19.54 -29.31
C ARG A 876 -43.81 -19.47 -27.90
N VAL A 877 -44.24 -20.33 -26.98
CA VAL A 877 -43.78 -20.35 -25.59
C VAL A 877 -42.27 -20.59 -25.52
N VAL A 878 -41.74 -21.51 -26.33
CA VAL A 878 -40.29 -21.75 -26.46
C VAL A 878 -39.57 -20.52 -27.04
N HIS A 879 -40.14 -19.84 -28.04
CA HIS A 879 -39.54 -18.62 -28.60
C HIS A 879 -39.52 -17.46 -27.60
N GLU A 880 -40.60 -17.22 -26.86
CA GLU A 880 -40.62 -16.21 -25.81
C GLU A 880 -39.66 -16.54 -24.67
N GLN A 881 -39.50 -17.82 -24.31
CA GLN A 881 -38.51 -18.22 -23.31
C GLN A 881 -37.08 -17.97 -23.81
N LEU A 882 -36.79 -18.29 -25.08
CA LEU A 882 -35.50 -17.99 -25.70
C LEU A 882 -35.21 -16.48 -25.76
N LEU A 883 -36.23 -15.64 -26.01
CA LEU A 883 -36.10 -14.18 -25.95
C LEU A 883 -35.76 -13.71 -24.52
N ARG A 884 -36.47 -14.20 -23.49
CA ARG A 884 -36.18 -13.89 -22.08
C ARG A 884 -34.77 -14.33 -21.67
N ASP A 885 -34.30 -15.46 -22.16
CA ASP A 885 -32.94 -15.94 -21.90
C ASP A 885 -31.87 -15.16 -22.69
N HIS A 886 -32.20 -14.63 -23.87
CA HIS A 886 -31.35 -13.69 -24.59
C HIS A 886 -31.27 -12.31 -23.90
N GLU A 887 -32.38 -11.79 -23.38
CA GLU A 887 -32.43 -10.57 -22.56
C GLU A 887 -31.60 -10.72 -21.27
N ARG A 888 -31.72 -11.87 -20.58
CA ARG A 888 -30.87 -12.22 -19.42
C ARG A 888 -29.39 -12.25 -19.78
N LEU A 889 -29.04 -12.83 -20.94
CA LEU A 889 -27.66 -12.88 -21.41
C LEU A 889 -27.12 -11.48 -21.76
N ALA A 890 -27.93 -10.63 -22.41
CA ALA A 890 -27.59 -9.24 -22.69
C ALA A 890 -27.32 -8.45 -21.40
N ALA A 891 -28.21 -8.54 -20.40
CA ALA A 891 -28.02 -7.90 -19.10
C ALA A 891 -26.77 -8.41 -18.35
N LEU A 892 -26.41 -9.69 -18.49
CA LEU A 892 -25.14 -10.23 -17.97
C LEU A 892 -23.93 -9.67 -18.72
N HIS A 893 -24.01 -9.48 -20.03
CA HIS A 893 -22.93 -8.87 -20.83
C HIS A 893 -22.74 -7.38 -20.52
N GLU A 894 -23.83 -6.61 -20.39
CA GLU A 894 -23.79 -5.20 -19.95
C GLU A 894 -23.19 -5.08 -18.55
N ARG A 895 -23.63 -5.92 -17.61
CA ARG A 895 -23.06 -5.98 -16.26
C ARG A 895 -21.56 -6.30 -16.28
N GLN A 896 -21.13 -7.27 -17.09
CA GLN A 896 -19.71 -7.59 -17.24
C GLN A 896 -18.92 -6.41 -17.84
N ALA A 897 -19.48 -5.70 -18.83
CA ALA A 897 -18.86 -4.48 -19.37
C ALA A 897 -18.69 -3.40 -18.28
N MET A 898 -19.72 -3.14 -17.48
CA MET A 898 -19.63 -2.21 -16.34
C MET A 898 -18.60 -2.66 -15.29
N GLU A 899 -18.52 -3.97 -15.00
CA GLU A 899 -17.52 -4.52 -14.07
C GLU A 899 -16.09 -4.39 -14.63
N TYR A 900 -15.88 -4.55 -15.95
CA TYR A 900 -14.60 -4.28 -16.62
C TYR A 900 -14.25 -2.79 -16.65
N GLU A 901 -15.19 -1.89 -16.93
CA GLU A 901 -14.97 -0.43 -16.90
C GLU A 901 -14.62 0.06 -15.50
N ALA A 902 -15.33 -0.43 -14.48
CA ALA A 902 -15.01 -0.14 -13.08
C ALA A 902 -13.63 -0.68 -12.67
N LEU A 903 -13.23 -1.86 -13.16
CA LEU A 903 -11.90 -2.41 -12.94
C LEU A 903 -10.81 -1.59 -13.65
N MET A 904 -11.05 -1.14 -14.88
CA MET A 904 -10.16 -0.24 -15.63
C MET A 904 -10.01 1.11 -14.94
N GLY A 905 -11.10 1.67 -14.39
CA GLY A 905 -11.07 2.88 -13.55
C GLY A 905 -10.22 2.70 -12.30
N LYS A 906 -10.44 1.62 -11.54
CA LYS A 906 -9.62 1.26 -10.36
C LYS A 906 -8.14 1.10 -10.71
N HIS A 907 -7.82 0.40 -11.80
CA HIS A 907 -6.46 0.26 -12.29
C HIS A 907 -5.85 1.62 -12.70
N GLY A 908 -6.64 2.52 -13.29
CA GLY A 908 -6.24 3.91 -13.55
C GLY A 908 -5.87 4.67 -12.28
N CYS A 909 -6.71 4.59 -11.25
CA CYS A 909 -6.44 5.20 -9.93
C CYS A 909 -5.18 4.62 -9.28
N VAL A 910 -5.02 3.29 -9.24
CA VAL A 910 -3.83 2.62 -8.69
C VAL A 910 -2.57 2.99 -9.46
N LYS A 911 -2.63 3.07 -10.80
CA LYS A 911 -1.51 3.50 -11.65
C LYS A 911 -1.11 4.95 -11.41
N ASN A 912 -2.07 5.83 -11.13
CA ASN A 912 -1.78 7.22 -10.77
C ASN A 912 -1.19 7.32 -9.35
N ALA A 913 -1.76 6.63 -8.36
CA ALA A 913 -1.21 6.56 -7.01
C ALA A 913 0.22 5.98 -6.99
N HIS A 914 0.49 4.95 -7.79
CA HIS A 914 1.83 4.39 -7.95
C HIS A 914 2.83 5.42 -8.48
N ARG A 915 2.46 6.20 -9.52
CA ARG A 915 3.29 7.30 -10.04
C ARG A 915 3.53 8.41 -9.01
N THR A 916 2.54 8.75 -8.19
CA THR A 916 2.72 9.70 -7.08
C THR A 916 3.73 9.15 -6.07
N LEU A 917 3.59 7.89 -5.67
CA LEU A 917 4.53 7.21 -4.76
C LEU A 917 5.94 7.06 -5.37
N GLU A 918 6.09 6.87 -6.69
CA GLU A 918 7.39 6.90 -7.38
C GLU A 918 8.06 8.29 -7.27
N LEU A 919 7.28 9.37 -7.42
CA LEU A 919 7.77 10.74 -7.28
C LEU A 919 8.09 11.11 -5.83
N GLU A 920 7.26 10.69 -4.86
CA GLU A 920 7.51 10.84 -3.43
C GLU A 920 8.76 10.07 -3.00
N HIS A 921 8.90 8.80 -3.42
CA HIS A 921 10.09 8.00 -3.15
C HIS A 921 11.35 8.66 -3.74
N ARG A 922 11.27 9.19 -4.98
CA ARG A 922 12.40 9.87 -5.62
C ARG A 922 12.79 11.17 -4.89
N THR A 923 11.82 12.00 -4.52
CA THR A 923 12.08 13.24 -3.77
C THR A 923 12.60 12.95 -2.35
N LEU A 924 12.12 11.90 -1.69
CA LEU A 924 12.68 11.42 -0.42
C LEU A 924 14.11 10.89 -0.57
N GLN A 925 14.42 10.17 -1.65
CA GLN A 925 15.77 9.70 -1.96
C GLN A 925 16.73 10.87 -2.20
N ASP A 926 16.31 11.89 -2.95
CA ASP A 926 17.10 13.11 -3.17
C ASP A 926 17.30 13.91 -1.86
N ARG A 927 16.28 13.94 -0.99
CA ARG A 927 16.36 14.56 0.34
C ARG A 927 17.29 13.80 1.28
N TYR A 928 17.27 12.46 1.25
CA TYR A 928 18.21 11.60 1.97
C TYR A 928 19.66 11.80 1.49
N ASN A 929 19.88 11.83 0.17
CA ASN A 929 21.18 12.11 -0.42
C ASN A 929 21.72 13.49 0.01
N SER A 930 20.85 14.51 0.06
CA SER A 930 21.20 15.85 0.54
C SER A 930 21.57 15.87 2.02
N LEU A 931 20.80 15.18 2.88
CA LEU A 931 21.11 15.02 4.31
C LEU A 931 22.42 14.25 4.54
N LEU A 932 22.72 13.23 3.72
CA LEU A 932 23.98 12.49 3.78
C LEU A 932 25.19 13.37 3.39
N GLN A 933 25.02 14.25 2.39
CA GLN A 933 26.03 15.27 2.05
C GLN A 933 26.19 16.34 3.15
N GLN A 934 25.12 16.74 3.82
CA GLN A 934 25.21 17.64 4.98
C GLN A 934 25.93 16.97 6.15
N ARG A 935 25.62 15.70 6.45
CA ARG A 935 26.30 14.91 7.48
C ARG A 935 27.80 14.80 7.21
N THR A 936 28.22 14.45 6.00
CA THR A 936 29.67 14.36 5.68
C THR A 936 30.39 15.69 5.85
N LYS A 937 29.77 16.81 5.44
CA LYS A 937 30.31 18.16 5.70
C LYS A 937 30.44 18.49 7.19
N LEU A 938 29.48 18.06 8.03
CA LEU A 938 29.54 18.22 9.47
C LEU A 938 30.64 17.33 10.10
N GLU A 939 30.78 16.08 9.65
CA GLU A 939 31.86 15.19 10.09
C GLU A 939 33.25 15.73 9.74
N ASP A 940 33.41 16.41 8.60
CA ASP A 940 34.67 17.05 8.20
C ASP A 940 34.93 18.35 8.98
N LEU A 941 33.90 19.17 9.25
CA LEU A 941 34.02 20.33 10.14
C LEU A 941 34.34 19.92 11.58
N GLU A 942 33.79 18.81 12.07
CA GLU A 942 34.14 18.23 13.37
C GLU A 942 35.60 17.77 13.43
N LYS A 943 36.16 17.20 12.36
CA LYS A 943 37.59 16.83 12.30
C LYS A 943 38.46 18.08 12.37
N ALA A 944 38.19 19.07 11.52
CA ALA A 944 38.92 20.34 11.51
C ALA A 944 38.86 21.07 12.87
N LEU A 945 37.70 21.06 13.55
CA LEU A 945 37.55 21.62 14.88
C LEU A 945 38.38 20.86 15.94
N LYS A 946 38.45 19.52 15.85
CA LYS A 946 39.27 18.68 16.76
C LYS A 946 40.77 18.89 16.50
N GLU A 947 41.18 19.05 15.24
CA GLU A 947 42.54 19.37 14.84
C GLU A 947 42.97 20.76 15.36
N GLU A 948 42.13 21.78 15.21
CA GLU A 948 42.37 23.12 15.77
C GLU A 948 42.36 23.12 17.31
N GLN A 949 41.49 22.34 17.97
CA GLN A 949 41.52 22.16 19.43
C GLN A 949 42.84 21.52 19.89
N LEU A 950 43.38 20.54 19.16
CA LEU A 950 44.67 19.93 19.44
C LEU A 950 45.82 20.91 19.20
N ARG A 951 45.78 21.71 18.12
CA ARG A 951 46.76 22.77 17.86
C ARG A 951 46.77 23.82 18.98
N MET A 952 45.60 24.33 19.36
CA MET A 952 45.44 25.28 20.46
C MET A 952 45.84 24.68 21.82
N ALA A 953 45.75 23.36 22.03
CA ALA A 953 46.23 22.71 23.23
C ALA A 953 47.77 22.60 23.25
N LEU A 954 48.38 22.27 22.11
CA LEU A 954 49.84 22.23 21.95
C LEU A 954 50.47 23.62 22.13
N GLU A 955 49.88 24.66 21.54
CA GLU A 955 50.32 26.05 21.68
C GLU A 955 50.18 26.53 23.13
N LYS A 956 49.10 26.17 23.84
CA LYS A 956 48.96 26.44 25.29
C LYS A 956 50.05 25.75 26.12
N GLU A 957 50.46 24.54 25.78
CA GLU A 957 51.53 23.84 26.50
C GLU A 957 52.91 24.44 26.18
N GLN A 958 53.16 24.81 24.93
CA GLN A 958 54.34 25.59 24.55
C GLN A 958 54.40 26.92 25.34
N HIS A 959 53.31 27.69 25.39
CA HIS A 959 53.23 28.91 26.20
C HIS A 959 53.43 28.67 27.71
N ARG A 960 52.98 27.52 28.25
CA ARG A 960 53.28 27.14 29.65
C ARG A 960 54.76 26.89 29.86
N THR A 961 55.43 26.17 28.95
CA THR A 961 56.87 25.90 29.03
C THR A 961 57.70 27.18 28.91
N THR A 962 57.43 28.05 27.94
CA THR A 962 58.14 29.33 27.80
C THR A 962 57.86 30.27 28.97
N ALA A 963 56.63 30.30 29.51
CA ALA A 963 56.34 31.07 30.72
C ALA A 963 57.05 30.52 31.97
N ALA A 964 57.29 29.21 32.05
CA ALA A 964 58.09 28.60 33.12
C ALA A 964 59.59 28.90 32.97
N GLU A 965 60.10 28.92 31.75
CA GLU A 965 61.47 29.34 31.45
C GLU A 965 61.69 30.83 31.74
N CYS A 966 60.79 31.72 31.31
CA CYS A 966 60.82 33.14 31.65
C CYS A 966 60.79 33.39 33.17
N ARG A 967 60.03 32.59 33.95
CA ARG A 967 60.08 32.66 35.42
C ARG A 967 61.45 32.24 35.96
N ARG A 968 61.99 31.08 35.53
CA ARG A 968 63.33 30.63 35.96
C ARG A 968 64.42 31.66 35.65
N LEU A 969 64.39 32.27 34.46
CA LEU A 969 65.34 33.32 34.07
C LEU A 969 65.15 34.61 34.89
N HIS A 970 63.92 34.91 35.34
CA HIS A 970 63.65 36.00 36.27
C HIS A 970 64.19 35.71 37.67
N ASP A 971 63.96 34.50 38.19
CA ASP A 971 64.48 34.03 39.48
C ASP A 971 66.02 34.05 39.50
N GLU A 972 66.66 33.58 38.42
CA GLU A 972 68.11 33.59 38.24
C GLU A 972 68.67 35.02 38.13
N LYS A 973 68.02 35.89 37.34
CA LYS A 973 68.36 37.31 37.25
C LYS A 973 68.25 38.00 38.61
N ASP A 974 67.23 37.71 39.41
CA ASP A 974 67.05 38.34 40.71
C ASP A 974 67.97 37.77 41.80
N TRP A 975 68.37 36.50 41.70
CA TRP A 975 69.49 35.95 42.48
C TRP A 975 70.83 36.59 42.11
N LEU A 976 71.09 36.82 40.82
CA LEU A 976 72.25 37.58 40.34
C LEU A 976 72.21 39.05 40.81
N ASN A 977 71.03 39.69 40.85
CA ASN A 977 70.87 41.03 41.41
C ASN A 977 71.09 41.07 42.93
N GLN A 978 70.69 40.03 43.68
CA GLN A 978 70.93 39.93 45.11
C GLN A 978 72.43 39.75 45.41
N THR A 979 73.09 38.83 44.72
CA THR A 979 74.54 38.61 44.87
C THR A 979 75.36 39.81 44.40
N TYR A 980 74.98 40.50 43.32
CA TYR A 980 75.60 41.75 42.90
C TYR A 980 75.45 42.86 43.96
N ARG A 981 74.25 43.05 44.54
CA ARG A 981 74.05 44.02 45.63
C ARG A 981 74.86 43.66 46.88
N GLN A 982 75.00 42.37 47.19
CA GLN A 982 75.83 41.92 48.31
C GLN A 982 77.31 42.22 48.06
N LEU A 983 77.84 41.90 46.88
CA LEU A 983 79.21 42.23 46.49
C LEU A 983 79.46 43.76 46.44
N LEU A 984 78.44 44.56 46.09
CA LEU A 984 78.50 46.01 46.17
C LEU A 984 78.64 46.49 47.62
N ASN A 985 77.79 45.99 48.52
CA ASN A 985 77.85 46.31 49.96
C ASN A 985 79.21 45.88 50.56
N ASP A 986 79.70 44.69 50.22
CA ASP A 986 81.00 44.18 50.68
C ASP A 986 82.14 45.08 50.16
N ASN A 987 82.03 45.61 48.94
CA ASN A 987 82.99 46.56 48.38
C ASN A 987 82.93 47.94 49.06
N GLU A 988 81.73 48.42 49.41
CA GLU A 988 81.54 49.65 50.19
C GLU A 988 82.11 49.51 51.60
N LEU A 989 81.92 48.37 52.27
CA LEU A 989 82.51 48.04 53.57
C LEU A 989 84.04 47.97 53.48
N LEU A 990 84.61 47.23 52.52
CA LEU A 990 86.06 47.20 52.29
C LEU A 990 86.63 48.59 51.96
N THR A 991 85.85 49.45 51.30
CA THR A 991 86.22 50.84 51.01
C THR A 991 86.14 51.72 52.27
N ALA A 992 85.21 51.46 53.19
CA ALA A 992 85.14 52.10 54.49
C ALA A 992 86.34 51.68 55.37
N ASP A 993 86.65 50.39 55.44
CA ASP A 993 87.82 49.86 56.14
C ASP A 993 89.13 50.43 55.58
N HIS A 994 89.26 50.52 54.24
CA HIS A 994 90.41 51.17 53.62
C HIS A 994 90.53 52.65 54.01
N LYS A 995 89.42 53.39 54.06
CA LYS A 995 89.42 54.79 54.54
C LYS A 995 89.80 54.88 56.01
N GLN A 996 89.31 53.98 56.86
CA GLN A 996 89.60 53.91 58.29
C GLN A 996 91.08 53.59 58.56
N LEU A 997 91.61 52.54 57.94
CA LEU A 997 93.03 52.18 57.99
C LEU A 997 93.93 53.30 57.45
N LYS A 998 93.47 54.04 56.44
CA LYS A 998 94.17 55.22 55.91
C LYS A 998 94.13 56.41 56.88
N SER A 999 93.07 56.58 57.66
CA SER A 999 93.03 57.58 58.75
C SER A 999 94.01 57.21 59.84
N GLN A 1000 93.94 55.98 60.36
CA GLN A 1000 94.86 55.44 61.37
C GLN A 1000 96.33 55.50 60.93
N LEU A 1001 96.63 55.22 59.66
CA LEU A 1001 97.97 55.37 59.08
C LEU A 1001 98.43 56.85 59.00
N ASN A 1002 97.51 57.79 58.82
CA ASN A 1002 97.83 59.22 58.82
C ASN A 1002 97.98 59.78 60.25
N GLU A 1003 97.17 59.29 61.19
CA GLU A 1003 97.28 59.57 62.63
C GLU A 1003 98.63 59.07 63.17
N ALA A 1004 98.99 57.81 62.90
CA ALA A 1004 100.29 57.24 63.30
C ALA A 1004 101.49 57.96 62.62
N LYS A 1005 101.33 58.48 61.40
CA LYS A 1005 102.34 59.35 60.76
C LYS A 1005 102.44 60.71 61.44
N LEU A 1006 101.31 61.31 61.84
CA LEU A 1006 101.29 62.55 62.61
C LEU A 1006 101.99 62.36 63.95
N GLU A 1007 101.67 61.29 64.69
CA GLU A 1007 102.35 60.91 65.93
C GLU A 1007 103.85 60.70 65.71
N HIS A 1008 104.27 60.00 64.65
CA HIS A 1008 105.68 59.88 64.29
C HIS A 1008 106.34 61.25 64.07
N THR A 1009 105.73 62.15 63.31
CA THR A 1009 106.29 63.49 63.08
C THR A 1009 106.34 64.36 64.34
N TRP A 1010 105.40 64.19 65.28
CA TRP A 1010 105.44 64.83 66.59
C TRP A 1010 106.59 64.28 67.44
N LEU A 1011 106.71 62.96 67.56
CA LEU A 1011 107.80 62.30 68.29
C LEU A 1011 109.18 62.60 67.69
N GLU A 1012 109.27 62.73 66.36
CA GLU A 1012 110.49 63.10 65.64
C GLU A 1012 110.85 64.58 65.83
N ALA A 1013 109.86 65.47 65.94
CA ALA A 1013 110.05 66.87 66.29
C ALA A 1013 110.48 67.04 67.76
N ASP A 1014 109.87 66.32 68.70
CA ASP A 1014 110.26 66.32 70.11
C ASP A 1014 111.63 65.67 70.33
N PHE A 1015 111.95 64.58 69.63
CA PHE A 1015 113.30 64.01 69.60
C PHE A 1015 114.32 65.02 69.06
N SER A 1016 113.97 65.76 67.99
CA SER A 1016 114.81 66.82 67.43
C SER A 1016 114.98 68.01 68.38
N LYS A 1017 113.98 68.31 69.21
CA LYS A 1017 114.04 69.32 70.28
C LYS A 1017 114.94 68.85 71.43
N LEU A 1018 114.70 67.65 71.96
CA LEU A 1018 115.49 67.04 73.02
C LEU A 1018 116.96 66.87 72.62
N LYS A 1019 117.23 66.58 71.34
CA LYS A 1019 118.58 66.54 70.76
C LYS A 1019 119.26 67.92 70.74
N LYS A 1020 118.53 69.00 70.49
CA LYS A 1020 119.05 70.39 70.62
C LYS A 1020 119.30 70.77 72.07
N GLU A 1021 118.41 70.38 72.99
CA GLU A 1021 118.58 70.58 74.43
C GLU A 1021 119.81 69.82 74.95
N PHE A 1022 120.04 68.58 74.49
CA PHE A 1022 121.25 67.81 74.78
C PHE A 1022 122.53 68.47 74.21
N GLN A 1023 122.50 68.92 72.94
CA GLN A 1023 123.62 69.65 72.34
C GLN A 1023 123.92 70.97 73.10
N GLN A 1024 122.90 71.68 73.57
CA GLN A 1024 123.06 72.88 74.37
C GLN A 1024 123.67 72.58 75.75
N LEU A 1025 123.29 71.46 76.39
CA LEU A 1025 123.88 70.98 77.63
C LEU A 1025 125.35 70.56 77.46
N ASP A 1026 125.69 69.91 76.34
CA ASP A 1026 127.07 69.54 75.99
C ASP A 1026 127.95 70.80 75.74
N ILE A 1027 127.37 71.82 75.10
CA ILE A 1027 128.00 73.15 74.94
C ILE A 1027 128.16 73.87 76.30
N THR A 1028 127.28 73.67 77.30
CA THR A 1028 127.51 74.22 78.65
C THR A 1028 128.49 73.39 79.47
N SER A 1029 128.51 72.07 79.28
CA SER A 1029 129.48 71.16 79.90
C SER A 1029 130.91 71.50 79.45
N THR A 1030 131.16 71.58 78.14
CA THR A 1030 132.46 71.98 77.58
C THR A 1030 132.89 73.38 78.01
N LYS A 1031 131.95 74.35 78.13
CA LYS A 1031 132.26 75.67 78.71
C LYS A 1031 132.70 75.61 80.18
N LEU A 1032 132.07 74.75 80.99
CA LEU A 1032 132.46 74.52 82.38
C LEU A 1032 133.82 73.83 82.46
N THR A 1033 134.11 72.83 81.62
CA THR A 1033 135.43 72.21 81.50
C THR A 1033 136.52 73.24 81.20
N ASN A 1034 136.30 74.11 80.20
CA ASN A 1034 137.25 75.17 79.85
C ASN A 1034 137.46 76.18 81.01
N GLN A 1035 136.44 76.44 81.82
CA GLN A 1035 136.58 77.26 83.04
C GLN A 1035 137.41 76.56 84.11
N CYS A 1036 137.21 75.25 84.31
CA CYS A 1036 138.01 74.44 85.22
C CYS A 1036 139.48 74.36 84.76
N GLU A 1037 139.75 74.22 83.46
CA GLU A 1037 141.10 74.24 82.88
C GLU A 1037 141.79 75.60 83.08
N LEU A 1038 141.09 76.71 82.84
CA LEU A 1038 141.62 78.06 83.06
C LEU A 1038 141.95 78.31 84.55
N LEU A 1039 141.07 77.86 85.46
CA LEU A 1039 141.35 77.90 86.91
C LEU A 1039 142.53 76.99 87.29
N GLY A 1040 142.70 75.86 86.62
CA GLY A 1040 143.87 74.99 86.75
C GLY A 1040 145.18 75.67 86.33
N GLN A 1041 145.17 76.38 85.19
CA GLN A 1041 146.31 77.17 84.73
C GLN A 1041 146.66 78.31 85.70
N LEU A 1042 145.66 79.08 86.15
CA LEU A 1042 145.85 80.14 87.15
C LEU A 1042 146.42 79.61 88.46
N LYS A 1043 145.94 78.44 88.93
CA LYS A 1043 146.49 77.74 90.10
C LYS A 1043 147.95 77.31 89.88
N GLY A 1044 148.27 76.79 88.70
CA GLY A 1044 149.65 76.43 88.33
C GLY A 1044 150.61 77.62 88.40
N ASN A 1045 150.23 78.75 87.79
CA ASN A 1045 151.02 79.98 87.82
C ASN A 1045 151.28 80.48 89.25
N LEU A 1046 150.25 80.46 90.11
CA LEU A 1046 150.37 80.86 91.52
C LEU A 1046 151.25 79.89 92.34
N GLU A 1047 151.29 78.60 91.99
CA GLU A 1047 152.23 77.64 92.59
C GLU A 1047 153.67 77.88 92.12
N GLU A 1048 153.90 78.31 90.88
CA GLU A 1048 155.22 78.67 90.36
C GLU A 1048 155.75 79.98 90.96
N GLU A 1049 154.91 81.02 91.08
CA GLU A 1049 155.27 82.25 91.79
C GLU A 1049 155.64 81.97 93.26
N ASN A 1050 154.90 81.09 93.95
CA ASN A 1050 155.26 80.66 95.31
C ASN A 1050 156.61 79.93 95.36
N ARG A 1051 156.94 79.07 94.39
CA ARG A 1051 158.27 78.43 94.31
C ARG A 1051 159.39 79.46 94.10
N HIS A 1052 159.17 80.47 93.25
CA HIS A 1052 160.14 81.54 93.04
C HIS A 1052 160.34 82.40 94.30
N LEU A 1053 159.27 82.76 95.01
CA LEU A 1053 159.36 83.49 96.28
C LEU A 1053 160.10 82.69 97.37
N LEU A 1054 159.82 81.39 97.49
CA LEU A 1054 160.54 80.51 98.42
C LEU A 1054 162.04 80.42 98.09
N SER A 1055 162.40 80.30 96.81
CA SER A 1055 163.81 80.28 96.38
C SER A 1055 164.54 81.61 96.63
N GLN A 1056 163.85 82.75 96.51
CA GLN A 1056 164.39 84.05 96.94
C GLN A 1056 164.64 84.11 98.45
N ILE A 1057 163.72 83.56 99.26
CA ILE A 1057 163.87 83.48 100.72
C ILE A 1057 165.08 82.60 101.12
N GLU A 1058 165.26 81.43 100.50
CA GLU A 1058 166.45 80.59 100.73
C GLU A 1058 167.75 81.33 100.38
N THR A 1059 167.77 82.06 99.26
CA THR A 1059 168.93 82.86 98.83
C THR A 1059 169.26 83.96 99.84
N LEU A 1060 168.25 84.67 100.36
CA LEU A 1060 168.41 85.69 101.39
C LEU A 1060 168.85 85.12 102.74
N MET A 1061 168.40 83.92 103.13
CA MET A 1061 168.91 83.22 104.31
C MET A 1061 170.38 82.85 104.18
N LEU A 1062 170.81 82.39 102.99
CA LEU A 1062 172.22 82.07 102.72
C LEU A 1062 173.13 83.31 102.89
N GLN A 1063 172.70 84.45 102.36
CA GLN A 1063 173.43 85.73 102.48
C GLN A 1063 173.56 86.20 103.95
N ASN A 1064 172.46 86.14 104.71
CA ASN A 1064 172.46 86.48 106.14
C ASN A 1064 173.43 85.59 106.93
N ARG A 1065 173.50 84.29 106.62
CA ARG A 1065 174.44 83.36 107.25
C ARG A 1065 175.89 83.76 107.01
N THR A 1066 176.28 84.03 105.76
CA THR A 1066 177.67 84.44 105.44
C THR A 1066 178.07 85.77 106.09
N LEU A 1067 177.14 86.72 106.23
CA LEU A 1067 177.41 87.98 106.95
C LEU A 1067 177.62 87.75 108.45
N LEU A 1068 176.89 86.81 109.05
CA LEU A 1068 177.07 86.44 110.46
C LEU A 1068 178.43 85.75 110.68
N GLU A 1069 178.82 84.84 109.80
CA GLU A 1069 180.10 84.13 109.85
C GLU A 1069 181.28 85.14 109.74
N GLN A 1070 181.26 86.07 108.78
CA GLN A 1070 182.24 87.17 108.69
C GLN A 1070 182.30 88.07 109.95
N THR A 1071 181.14 88.31 110.59
CA THR A 1071 181.07 89.13 111.80
C THR A 1071 181.76 88.43 112.99
N MET A 1072 181.68 87.10 113.07
CA MET A 1072 182.37 86.32 114.11
C MET A 1072 183.89 86.32 113.91
N GLU A 1073 184.37 86.07 112.69
CA GLU A 1073 185.81 86.12 112.36
C GLU A 1073 186.45 87.47 112.73
N SER A 1074 185.71 88.57 112.56
CA SER A 1074 186.18 89.92 112.93
C SER A 1074 186.42 90.10 114.44
N LYS A 1075 185.69 89.37 115.30
CA LYS A 1075 185.87 89.39 116.76
C LYS A 1075 187.04 88.53 117.22
N ASP A 1076 187.21 87.36 116.62
CA ASP A 1076 188.30 86.45 116.99
C ASP A 1076 189.67 87.07 116.66
N LEU A 1077 189.78 87.83 115.57
CA LEU A 1077 190.95 88.65 115.26
C LEU A 1077 191.23 89.69 116.36
N PHE A 1078 190.21 90.38 116.86
CA PHE A 1078 190.34 91.39 117.92
C PHE A 1078 190.90 90.80 119.22
N HIS A 1079 190.42 89.62 119.63
CA HIS A 1079 190.94 88.92 120.82
C HIS A 1079 192.35 88.34 120.62
N VAL A 1080 192.76 88.04 119.38
CA VAL A 1080 194.16 87.67 119.08
C VAL A 1080 195.08 88.88 119.21
N GLU A 1081 194.68 90.07 118.76
CA GLU A 1081 195.45 91.30 118.95
C GLU A 1081 195.59 91.68 120.43
N GLU A 1082 194.49 91.64 121.19
CA GLU A 1082 194.46 91.84 122.64
C GLU A 1082 195.47 90.95 123.37
N ARG A 1083 195.58 89.67 122.97
CA ARG A 1083 196.55 88.71 123.51
C ARG A 1083 198.00 89.08 123.18
N GLN A 1084 198.28 89.56 121.97
CA GLN A 1084 199.62 90.03 121.58
C GLN A 1084 200.07 91.28 122.36
N TYR A 1085 199.12 92.15 122.77
CA TYR A 1085 199.45 93.26 123.67
C TYR A 1085 199.79 92.78 125.08
N ILE A 1086 199.06 91.79 125.62
CA ILE A 1086 199.37 91.17 126.92
C ILE A 1086 200.76 90.53 126.93
N ASP A 1087 201.15 89.79 125.88
CA ASP A 1087 202.47 89.15 125.83
C ASP A 1087 203.62 90.16 125.71
N LYS A 1088 203.46 91.24 124.95
CA LYS A 1088 204.42 92.38 124.95
C LYS A 1088 204.54 93.03 126.33
N LEU A 1089 203.43 93.11 127.08
CA LEU A 1089 203.41 93.63 128.45
C LEU A 1089 204.13 92.68 129.42
N ASN A 1090 204.06 91.37 129.20
CA ASN A 1090 204.80 90.35 129.97
C ASN A 1090 206.31 90.32 129.65
N ASP A 1091 206.72 90.49 128.40
CA ASP A 1091 208.15 90.59 128.06
C ASP A 1091 208.77 91.91 128.56
N LEU A 1092 208.01 93.02 128.58
CA LEU A 1092 208.43 94.24 129.26
C LEU A 1092 208.51 94.05 130.79
N ARG A 1093 207.64 93.22 131.39
CA ARG A 1093 207.78 92.80 132.81
C ARG A 1093 209.04 91.97 133.06
N ARG A 1094 209.48 91.14 132.11
CA ARG A 1094 210.76 90.39 132.20
C ARG A 1094 212.00 91.27 131.98
N GLN A 1095 211.90 92.31 131.15
CA GLN A 1095 212.96 93.32 131.03
C GLN A 1095 213.04 94.20 132.28
N LYS A 1096 211.89 94.51 132.89
CA LYS A 1096 211.78 95.10 134.22
C LYS A 1096 212.48 94.21 135.27
N GLU A 1097 212.15 92.92 135.38
CA GLU A 1097 212.82 91.99 136.32
C GLU A 1097 214.35 91.96 136.17
N LYS A 1098 214.87 91.90 134.93
CA LYS A 1098 216.33 91.85 134.67
C LYS A 1098 217.07 93.17 134.87
N LEU A 1099 216.35 94.28 135.01
CA LEU A 1099 216.91 95.56 135.46
C LEU A 1099 216.71 95.74 136.97
N GLU A 1100 215.62 95.24 137.53
CA GLU A 1100 215.39 95.17 138.97
C GLU A 1100 216.42 94.27 139.67
N GLU A 1101 216.83 93.12 139.11
CA GLU A 1101 217.99 92.36 139.62
C GLU A 1101 219.26 93.21 139.69
N LYS A 1102 219.56 93.98 138.63
CA LYS A 1102 220.78 94.81 138.55
C LYS A 1102 220.74 96.08 139.39
N ILE A 1103 219.58 96.45 139.93
CA ILE A 1103 219.39 97.64 140.78
C ILE A 1103 219.15 97.22 142.25
N MET A 1104 218.56 96.04 142.51
CA MET A 1104 218.47 95.45 143.86
C MET A 1104 219.85 95.06 144.43
N ASP A 1105 220.85 94.84 143.58
CA ASP A 1105 222.26 94.72 144.00
C ASP A 1105 222.88 96.06 144.47
N GLN A 1106 222.15 97.20 144.38
CA GLN A 1106 222.55 98.48 144.98
C GLN A 1106 221.60 99.00 146.07
N TYR A 1107 220.28 98.78 145.97
CA TYR A 1107 219.31 99.27 146.98
C TYR A 1107 218.28 98.23 147.42
N LYS A 1108 218.68 97.40 148.40
CA LYS A 1108 217.80 96.47 149.13
C LYS A 1108 216.80 97.20 150.06
N PHE A 1109 215.72 96.47 150.39
CA PHE A 1109 214.70 96.66 151.44
C PHE A 1109 213.28 97.10 151.00
N TYR A 1110 212.37 96.11 151.08
CA TYR A 1110 211.02 96.16 151.71
C TYR A 1110 209.73 96.59 150.94
N GLU A 1111 208.83 95.59 150.81
CA GLU A 1111 207.39 95.63 151.21
C GLU A 1111 206.34 96.50 150.41
N PRO A 1112 205.00 96.38 150.64
CA PRO A 1112 204.21 95.13 150.53
C PRO A 1112 202.72 95.28 150.04
N SER A 1113 202.03 94.14 149.84
CA SER A 1113 200.57 93.96 150.17
C SER A 1113 199.49 94.73 149.32
N PRO A 1114 198.16 94.76 149.65
CA PRO A 1114 197.20 93.83 149.03
C PRO A 1114 195.99 94.42 148.20
N PRO A 1115 194.66 94.28 148.53
CA PRO A 1115 193.76 93.33 147.84
C PRO A 1115 192.40 93.86 147.28
N LEU A 1116 191.71 92.96 146.52
CA LEU A 1116 190.23 92.70 146.43
C LEU A 1116 189.18 93.76 146.00
N ALA A 1117 188.35 93.31 145.03
CA ALA A 1117 186.87 93.40 144.89
C ALA A 1117 186.14 94.70 144.44
N VAL A 1118 185.17 94.52 143.52
CA VAL A 1118 183.72 94.94 143.57
C VAL A 1118 183.05 94.73 142.19
N GLY A 1119 181.82 94.19 142.16
CA GLY A 1119 180.96 94.08 140.95
C GLY A 1119 180.71 92.63 140.49
N ASP A 1120 179.46 92.31 140.14
CA ASP A 1120 178.97 90.97 139.72
C ASP A 1120 179.57 90.48 138.38
#